data_AF-A0A367ZF15-F1
#
_entry.id   AF-A0A367ZF15-F1
#
_cell.length_a   1.000
_cell.length_b   1.000
_cell.length_c   1.000
_cell.angle_alpha   90.00
_cell.angle_beta   90.00
_cell.angle_gamma   90.00
#
_symmetry.space_group_name_H-M   'P 1'
#
loop_
_entity.id
_entity.type
_entity.pdbx_description
1 polymer ?
#
loop_
_entity_poly.entity_id
_entity_poly.type
_entity_poly.pdbx_seq_one_letter_code
_entity_poly.pdbx_strand_id
1 'polypeptide(L)'
;MRHFILIILLFLPELAFTWGSTGHKIINRRATRNLPESMSIFQADSLYYEAHASDADNRRDYNDLSLYAEQWRHYIDIDDYPNFQNLPKDLNVLISIYGLTRVKENGTNPWAVIWFLDSLTAQLARNDLEKVKQTASDIGHYIADGFQPLHCTVNYNGQLTGNDGIHSRYETTMLNTFQSQISTQVSDIQYITSPIDYVFDYIIYSNSLVDSILQADNYAKAVSGWSGSGTAPSTYYNALWDKTKNLTIAAFQKATTTLASFWYTAYINSGKLQILPNPAQINFANIPLGSSVTDSVIIKNTTAEELILNVVNPDTQNFQIVPSYAVIPKGVSQKFYVNFNPSRVSTFSENIIFNHNLHIPPIYLDVQGSSYQRTFTINQNTINFSNLFVGDIRKDSVIINNTSGTNLNVFIINPDTLNFNVNPINLSIPAESSDKFYIIFHPKIESSFNLQFMVNHNLGTDVVTFNVTGNSIIYRINFSTKNDWNLISIPLKTFDSTVTSLFSNSLMDYFYSYGESGYKTEYILKNGIGYWAKFSQSQIVQIPGIPLYTDTLELNAGWNMIGSVSGDIPIQSLFTEPPDLMLSNFYGYDGFYFIADTLRSGSAYWVKANSKGQLILNSFSNNKRGLNINSTPLNPPPPPGISEEIVKNYILHQNYPNPFNPITHINYYLPEPANVRLTIYDLLGKEIITLFNGWQEGGKKSVEFDGSNLPAGVYFCKLKVSGETGYTSVIKMVLVK
;
A
#
# COMPACT_ATOMS: atom_id res chain seq x y z
N MET A 1 -73.15 -10.78 -57.68
CA MET A 1 -73.11 -12.05 -58.44
C MET A 1 -72.51 -11.77 -59.81
N ARG A 2 -71.20 -12.01 -59.98
CA ARG A 2 -70.50 -12.30 -61.25
C ARG A 2 -69.03 -12.54 -60.90
N HIS A 3 -68.64 -13.81 -60.88
CA HIS A 3 -67.26 -14.23 -60.74
C HIS A 3 -66.52 -13.93 -62.04
N PHE A 4 -65.41 -13.20 -61.96
CA PHE A 4 -64.35 -13.29 -62.95
C PHE A 4 -63.36 -14.32 -62.42
N ILE A 5 -63.33 -15.49 -63.05
CA ILE A 5 -62.29 -16.48 -62.87
C ILE A 5 -61.08 -15.95 -63.64
N LEU A 6 -60.07 -15.45 -62.93
CA LEU A 6 -58.74 -15.24 -63.49
C LEU A 6 -57.99 -16.57 -63.36
N ILE A 7 -57.91 -17.32 -64.45
CA ILE A 7 -57.05 -18.50 -64.55
C ILE A 7 -55.62 -17.98 -64.62
N ILE A 8 -54.90 -18.02 -63.50
CA ILE A 8 -53.43 -17.93 -63.49
C ILE A 8 -52.95 -19.34 -63.87
N LEU A 9 -52.51 -19.50 -65.12
CA LEU A 9 -51.74 -20.68 -65.52
C LEU A 9 -50.43 -20.65 -64.71
N LEU A 10 -50.31 -21.57 -63.76
CA LEU A 10 -49.03 -21.99 -63.18
C LEU A 10 -48.22 -22.65 -64.29
N PHE A 11 -47.39 -21.87 -64.99
CA PHE A 11 -46.26 -22.43 -65.71
C PHE A 11 -45.18 -22.75 -64.68
N LEU A 12 -45.10 -24.02 -64.28
CA LEU A 12 -43.84 -24.55 -63.76
C LEU A 12 -42.81 -24.43 -64.89
N PRO A 13 -41.62 -23.87 -64.66
CA PRO A 13 -40.59 -23.82 -65.69
C PRO A 13 -40.20 -25.25 -66.06
N GLU A 14 -40.56 -25.69 -67.27
CA GLU A 14 -40.01 -26.91 -67.86
C GLU A 14 -38.50 -26.71 -68.11
N LEU A 15 -37.69 -27.53 -67.44
CA LEU A 15 -36.30 -27.89 -67.74
C LEU A 15 -35.32 -26.71 -67.99
N ALA A 16 -35.05 -25.93 -66.93
CA ALA A 16 -33.79 -25.18 -66.84
C ALA A 16 -32.66 -26.16 -66.44
N PHE A 17 -31.88 -26.59 -67.44
CA PHE A 17 -30.59 -27.23 -67.22
C PHE A 17 -29.55 -26.13 -66.98
N THR A 18 -28.83 -26.25 -65.86
CA THR A 18 -27.73 -25.42 -65.32
C THR A 18 -26.52 -25.30 -66.24
N TRP A 19 -25.41 -24.63 -65.82
CA TRP A 19 -24.23 -24.45 -66.67
C TRP A 19 -23.88 -25.80 -67.29
N GLY A 20 -24.16 -26.02 -68.58
CA GLY A 20 -24.15 -27.38 -69.13
C GLY A 20 -22.83 -28.05 -68.77
N SER A 21 -22.85 -29.30 -68.28
CA SER A 21 -21.77 -29.98 -67.52
C SER A 21 -20.31 -29.49 -67.72
N THR A 22 -19.92 -29.16 -68.94
CA THR A 22 -18.69 -28.47 -69.33
C THR A 22 -18.36 -27.21 -68.51
N GLY A 23 -19.33 -26.31 -68.26
CA GLY A 23 -19.10 -25.06 -67.54
C GLY A 23 -18.63 -25.30 -66.10
N HIS A 24 -19.39 -26.10 -65.36
CA HIS A 24 -19.04 -26.51 -63.99
C HIS A 24 -17.67 -27.22 -63.93
N LYS A 25 -17.40 -28.14 -64.88
CA LYS A 25 -16.12 -28.86 -64.99
C LYS A 25 -14.92 -27.91 -65.13
N ILE A 26 -15.03 -26.91 -66.00
CA ILE A 26 -13.97 -25.92 -66.23
C ILE A 26 -13.68 -25.15 -64.94
N ILE A 27 -14.71 -24.63 -64.26
CA ILE A 27 -14.55 -23.81 -63.05
C ILE A 27 -13.93 -24.64 -61.92
N ASN A 28 -14.53 -25.79 -61.59
CA ASN A 28 -14.08 -26.64 -60.48
C ASN A 28 -12.65 -27.15 -60.70
N ARG A 29 -12.32 -27.62 -61.90
CA ARG A 29 -10.96 -28.11 -62.20
C ARG A 29 -9.92 -27.01 -62.10
N ARG A 30 -10.26 -25.78 -62.52
CA ARG A 30 -9.28 -24.69 -62.61
C ARG A 30 -9.12 -23.93 -61.31
N ALA A 31 -10.11 -23.96 -60.42
CA ALA A 31 -10.02 -23.39 -59.08
C ALA A 31 -8.93 -24.07 -58.22
N THR A 32 -8.49 -25.28 -58.58
CA THR A 32 -7.37 -25.96 -57.90
C THR A 32 -6.00 -25.43 -58.33
N ARG A 33 -5.90 -24.69 -59.43
CA ARG A 33 -4.63 -24.19 -59.96
C ARG A 33 -4.17 -22.97 -59.17
N ASN A 34 -2.87 -22.84 -58.94
CA ASN A 34 -2.26 -21.71 -58.24
C ASN A 34 -2.79 -21.48 -56.80
N LEU A 35 -3.37 -22.50 -56.15
CA LEU A 35 -3.64 -22.45 -54.72
C LEU A 35 -2.31 -22.44 -53.92
N PRO A 36 -2.28 -21.87 -52.70
CA PRO A 36 -1.13 -22.00 -51.80
C PRO A 36 -0.76 -23.47 -51.56
N GLU A 37 0.53 -23.77 -51.40
CA GLU A 37 1.01 -25.15 -51.15
C GLU A 37 0.40 -25.78 -49.88
N SER A 38 0.10 -24.94 -48.88
CA SER A 38 -0.60 -25.34 -47.66
C SER A 38 -1.98 -25.95 -47.94
N MET A 39 -2.59 -25.65 -49.10
CA MET A 39 -3.86 -26.17 -49.58
C MET A 39 -3.71 -27.29 -50.62
N SER A 40 -2.57 -27.98 -50.65
CA SER A 40 -2.29 -29.09 -51.58
C SER A 40 -3.36 -30.19 -51.60
N ILE A 41 -4.13 -30.35 -50.52
CA ILE A 41 -5.30 -31.25 -50.46
C ILE A 41 -6.34 -30.96 -51.56
N PHE A 42 -6.55 -29.68 -51.93
CA PHE A 42 -7.45 -29.31 -53.02
C PHE A 42 -6.79 -29.45 -54.39
N GLN A 43 -5.46 -29.33 -54.47
CA GLN A 43 -4.73 -29.52 -55.72
C GLN A 43 -4.72 -31.00 -56.15
N ALA A 44 -4.55 -31.89 -55.18
CA ALA A 44 -4.45 -33.34 -55.40
C ALA A 44 -5.72 -33.93 -56.04
N ASP A 45 -6.89 -33.41 -55.70
CA ASP A 45 -8.20 -33.94 -56.11
C ASP A 45 -8.81 -33.20 -57.33
N SER A 46 -8.00 -32.50 -58.13
CA SER A 46 -8.49 -31.71 -59.27
C SER A 46 -9.39 -32.45 -60.26
N LEU A 47 -9.12 -33.72 -60.54
CA LEU A 47 -9.96 -34.56 -61.42
C LEU A 47 -11.26 -34.99 -60.75
N TYR A 48 -11.26 -35.13 -59.42
CA TYR A 48 -12.48 -35.41 -58.66
C TYR A 48 -13.42 -34.19 -58.74
N TYR A 49 -12.91 -32.99 -58.45
CA TYR A 49 -13.72 -31.78 -58.53
C TYR A 49 -14.30 -31.56 -59.93
N GLU A 50 -13.55 -31.89 -60.99
CA GLU A 50 -14.05 -31.89 -62.36
C GLU A 50 -15.17 -32.93 -62.57
N ALA A 51 -14.96 -34.19 -62.16
CA ALA A 51 -15.92 -35.27 -62.38
C ALA A 51 -17.25 -35.04 -61.63
N HIS A 52 -17.18 -34.46 -60.44
CA HIS A 52 -18.31 -34.25 -59.53
C HIS A 52 -18.89 -32.82 -59.58
N ALA A 53 -18.45 -32.00 -60.53
CA ALA A 53 -18.85 -30.59 -60.65
C ALA A 53 -20.36 -30.38 -60.91
N SER A 54 -21.05 -31.41 -61.41
CA SER A 54 -22.48 -31.37 -61.76
C SER A 54 -23.33 -32.33 -60.92
N ASP A 55 -22.79 -32.86 -59.81
CA ASP A 55 -23.53 -33.84 -59.00
C ASP A 55 -24.81 -33.25 -58.39
N ALA A 56 -24.81 -31.95 -58.08
CA ALA A 56 -25.97 -31.23 -57.55
C ALA A 56 -27.21 -31.32 -58.45
N ASP A 57 -27.01 -31.24 -59.76
CA ASP A 57 -28.12 -31.35 -60.73
C ASP A 57 -28.87 -32.68 -60.63
N ASN A 58 -28.15 -33.74 -60.27
CA ASN A 58 -28.70 -35.09 -60.16
C ASN A 58 -29.44 -35.33 -58.83
N ARG A 59 -29.39 -34.38 -57.88
CA ARG A 59 -30.00 -34.52 -56.54
C ARG A 59 -31.35 -33.82 -56.41
N ARG A 60 -31.89 -33.23 -57.49
CA ARG A 60 -33.19 -32.56 -57.47
C ARG A 60 -34.32 -33.56 -57.18
N ASP A 61 -35.06 -33.32 -56.10
CA ASP A 61 -36.31 -34.01 -55.78
C ASP A 61 -37.45 -33.00 -55.78
N TYR A 62 -38.25 -33.01 -56.85
CA TYR A 62 -39.38 -32.10 -56.99
C TYR A 62 -40.52 -32.34 -55.99
N ASN A 63 -40.46 -33.41 -55.19
CA ASN A 63 -41.38 -33.63 -54.08
C ASN A 63 -40.94 -32.90 -52.79
N ASP A 64 -39.67 -32.51 -52.68
CA ASP A 64 -39.19 -31.70 -51.56
C ASP A 64 -39.57 -30.23 -51.81
N LEU A 65 -40.52 -29.72 -51.02
CA LEU A 65 -40.99 -28.33 -51.10
C LEU A 65 -40.38 -27.43 -50.02
N SER A 66 -39.40 -27.94 -49.27
CA SER A 66 -38.71 -27.22 -48.21
C SER A 66 -37.87 -26.06 -48.76
N LEU A 67 -37.51 -25.12 -47.90
CA LEU A 67 -36.57 -24.04 -48.21
C LEU A 67 -35.18 -24.55 -48.63
N TYR A 68 -34.86 -25.79 -48.24
CA TYR A 68 -33.56 -26.40 -48.49
C TYR A 68 -33.58 -27.35 -49.67
N ALA A 69 -34.68 -27.48 -50.40
CA ALA A 69 -34.76 -28.40 -51.53
C ALA A 69 -33.74 -28.02 -52.62
N GLU A 70 -33.10 -29.03 -53.23
CA GLU A 70 -31.97 -28.83 -54.13
C GLU A 70 -32.32 -27.94 -55.33
N GLN A 71 -33.52 -28.08 -55.89
CA GLN A 71 -33.95 -27.34 -57.07
C GLN A 71 -33.90 -25.81 -56.91
N TRP A 72 -34.09 -25.30 -55.69
CA TRP A 72 -34.06 -23.85 -55.42
C TRP A 72 -32.63 -23.30 -55.35
N ARG A 73 -31.60 -24.14 -55.16
CA ARG A 73 -30.22 -23.72 -54.91
C ARG A 73 -29.44 -23.34 -56.17
N HIS A 74 -29.99 -23.63 -57.35
CA HIS A 74 -29.32 -23.44 -58.63
C HIS A 74 -29.51 -22.06 -59.26
N TYR A 75 -30.34 -21.20 -58.68
CA TYR A 75 -30.63 -19.89 -59.26
C TYR A 75 -31.05 -18.89 -58.18
N ILE A 76 -31.13 -17.63 -58.60
CA ILE A 76 -31.87 -16.60 -57.90
C ILE A 76 -32.47 -15.61 -58.89
N ASP A 77 -33.79 -15.49 -58.92
CA ASP A 77 -34.52 -14.50 -59.71
C ASP A 77 -34.43 -13.14 -59.01
N ILE A 78 -33.22 -12.60 -58.95
CA ILE A 78 -32.88 -11.44 -58.12
C ILE A 78 -33.64 -10.19 -58.58
N ASP A 79 -33.93 -10.09 -59.88
CA ASP A 79 -34.66 -8.98 -60.49
C ASP A 79 -36.19 -9.05 -60.31
N ASP A 80 -36.74 -10.13 -59.74
CA ASP A 80 -38.12 -10.14 -59.26
C ASP A 80 -38.29 -9.30 -57.99
N TYR A 81 -37.22 -9.10 -57.21
CA TYR A 81 -37.28 -8.30 -55.99
C TYR A 81 -37.19 -6.80 -56.28
N PRO A 82 -38.05 -5.97 -55.68
CA PRO A 82 -37.94 -4.53 -55.81
C PRO A 82 -36.65 -4.04 -55.14
N ASN A 83 -35.91 -3.15 -55.83
CA ASN A 83 -34.65 -2.58 -55.33
C ASN A 83 -33.61 -3.63 -54.91
N PHE A 84 -33.48 -4.73 -55.65
CA PHE A 84 -32.61 -5.87 -55.31
C PHE A 84 -31.13 -5.52 -55.07
N GLN A 85 -30.66 -4.36 -55.53
CA GLN A 85 -29.34 -3.80 -55.20
C GLN A 85 -29.11 -3.62 -53.70
N ASN A 86 -30.18 -3.45 -52.91
CA ASN A 86 -30.14 -3.29 -51.45
C ASN A 86 -30.96 -4.38 -50.74
N LEU A 87 -31.01 -5.59 -51.32
CA LEU A 87 -31.79 -6.68 -50.76
C LEU A 87 -31.26 -7.09 -49.37
N PRO A 88 -32.13 -7.31 -48.36
CA PRO A 88 -31.71 -7.90 -47.10
C PRO A 88 -31.05 -9.26 -47.30
N LYS A 89 -29.81 -9.39 -46.81
CA LYS A 89 -28.97 -10.59 -47.02
C LYS A 89 -29.20 -11.68 -45.97
N ASP A 90 -29.77 -11.32 -44.81
CA ASP A 90 -30.26 -12.29 -43.83
C ASP A 90 -31.54 -12.96 -44.37
N LEU A 91 -31.50 -14.29 -44.50
CA LEU A 91 -32.59 -15.07 -45.09
C LEU A 91 -33.89 -14.97 -44.28
N ASN A 92 -33.81 -14.93 -42.95
CA ASN A 92 -35.00 -14.83 -42.10
C ASN A 92 -35.64 -13.44 -42.22
N VAL A 93 -34.82 -12.40 -42.30
CA VAL A 93 -35.29 -11.03 -42.57
C VAL A 93 -35.98 -10.99 -43.94
N LEU A 94 -35.38 -11.59 -44.97
CA LEU A 94 -35.97 -11.61 -46.31
C LEU A 94 -37.31 -12.35 -46.35
N ILE A 95 -37.40 -13.52 -45.69
CA ILE A 95 -38.63 -14.30 -45.53
C ILE A 95 -39.70 -13.49 -44.79
N SER A 96 -39.32 -12.70 -43.78
CA SER A 96 -40.29 -11.87 -43.03
C SER A 96 -40.92 -10.76 -43.90
N ILE A 97 -40.19 -10.28 -44.92
CA ILE A 97 -40.63 -9.20 -45.81
C ILE A 97 -41.43 -9.74 -46.99
N TYR A 98 -40.95 -10.79 -47.65
CA TYR A 98 -41.51 -11.27 -48.92
C TYR A 98 -42.29 -12.60 -48.82
N GLY A 99 -42.22 -13.27 -47.66
CA GLY A 99 -42.86 -14.56 -47.41
C GLY A 99 -42.03 -15.74 -47.91
N LEU A 100 -42.15 -16.87 -47.21
CA LEU A 100 -41.37 -18.10 -47.49
C LEU A 100 -41.56 -18.61 -48.92
N THR A 101 -42.80 -18.63 -49.43
CA THR A 101 -43.10 -19.16 -50.76
C THR A 101 -42.40 -18.38 -51.86
N ARG A 102 -42.45 -17.04 -51.81
CA ARG A 102 -41.77 -16.20 -52.80
C ARG A 102 -40.25 -16.34 -52.69
N VAL A 103 -39.71 -16.34 -51.46
CA VAL A 103 -38.27 -16.43 -51.26
C VAL A 103 -37.69 -17.74 -51.78
N LYS A 104 -38.35 -18.88 -51.55
CA LYS A 104 -37.88 -20.16 -52.08
C LYS A 104 -38.06 -20.26 -53.59
N GLU A 105 -39.19 -19.79 -54.14
CA GLU A 105 -39.50 -19.89 -55.58
C GLU A 105 -38.61 -18.97 -56.42
N ASN A 106 -38.21 -17.83 -55.87
CA ASN A 106 -37.21 -16.95 -56.48
C ASN A 106 -35.77 -17.48 -56.30
N GLY A 107 -35.57 -18.66 -55.73
CA GLY A 107 -34.25 -19.30 -55.62
C GLY A 107 -33.43 -18.89 -54.40
N THR A 108 -32.62 -19.83 -53.92
CA THR A 108 -31.84 -19.75 -52.67
C THR A 108 -30.34 -19.89 -52.87
N ASN A 109 -29.84 -19.75 -54.11
CA ASN A 109 -28.42 -19.90 -54.44
C ASN A 109 -27.46 -19.13 -53.50
N PRO A 110 -27.70 -17.84 -53.17
CA PRO A 110 -26.78 -17.10 -52.30
C PRO A 110 -26.50 -17.78 -50.96
N TRP A 111 -27.56 -18.29 -50.32
CA TRP A 111 -27.48 -18.91 -49.00
C TRP A 111 -26.97 -20.34 -49.07
N ALA A 112 -27.22 -21.05 -50.18
CA ALA A 112 -26.64 -22.37 -50.41
C ALA A 112 -25.11 -22.32 -50.41
N VAL A 113 -24.51 -21.31 -51.04
CA VAL A 113 -23.05 -21.10 -51.00
C VAL A 113 -22.54 -20.96 -49.57
N ILE A 114 -23.27 -20.24 -48.70
CA ILE A 114 -22.90 -20.06 -47.29
C ILE A 114 -23.06 -21.35 -46.48
N TRP A 115 -24.17 -22.08 -46.64
CA TRP A 115 -24.38 -23.35 -45.94
C TRP A 115 -23.27 -24.37 -46.24
N PHE A 116 -22.81 -24.39 -47.49
CA PHE A 116 -21.73 -25.27 -47.92
C PHE A 116 -20.35 -24.76 -47.51
N LEU A 117 -20.13 -23.44 -47.42
CA LEU A 117 -18.93 -22.89 -46.79
C LEU A 117 -18.80 -23.34 -45.33
N ASP A 118 -19.87 -23.19 -44.54
CA ASP A 118 -19.90 -23.61 -43.13
C ASP A 118 -19.64 -25.11 -42.98
N SER A 119 -20.28 -25.91 -43.85
CA SER A 119 -20.09 -27.37 -43.89
C SER A 119 -18.65 -27.74 -44.23
N LEU A 120 -18.06 -27.10 -45.24
CA LEU A 120 -16.69 -27.33 -45.67
C LEU A 120 -15.71 -26.98 -44.54
N THR A 121 -15.89 -25.83 -43.86
CA THR A 121 -15.11 -25.43 -42.69
C THR A 121 -15.14 -26.48 -41.58
N ALA A 122 -16.34 -26.95 -41.21
CA ALA A 122 -16.51 -27.93 -40.15
C ALA A 122 -15.93 -29.32 -40.49
N GLN A 123 -15.96 -29.70 -41.77
CA GLN A 123 -15.39 -30.97 -42.24
C GLN A 123 -13.85 -30.90 -42.29
N LEU A 124 -13.29 -29.79 -42.78
CA LEU A 124 -11.85 -29.53 -42.76
C LEU A 124 -11.31 -29.57 -41.32
N ALA A 125 -11.99 -28.91 -40.37
CA ALA A 125 -11.57 -28.89 -38.97
C ALA A 125 -11.46 -30.31 -38.39
N ARG A 126 -12.35 -31.21 -38.80
CA ARG A 126 -12.40 -32.61 -38.36
C ARG A 126 -11.56 -33.58 -39.20
N ASN A 127 -10.86 -33.12 -40.25
CA ASN A 127 -10.15 -33.96 -41.23
C ASN A 127 -11.05 -35.00 -41.95
N ASP A 128 -12.34 -34.70 -42.18
CA ASP A 128 -13.24 -35.61 -42.91
C ASP A 128 -13.05 -35.43 -44.43
N LEU A 129 -11.90 -35.90 -44.95
CA LEU A 129 -11.42 -35.59 -46.30
C LEU A 129 -12.38 -36.02 -47.42
N GLU A 130 -13.11 -37.13 -47.25
CA GLU A 130 -14.07 -37.58 -48.27
C GLU A 130 -15.27 -36.62 -48.40
N LYS A 131 -15.81 -36.14 -47.27
CA LYS A 131 -16.87 -35.13 -47.31
C LYS A 131 -16.37 -33.76 -47.77
N VAL A 132 -15.11 -33.42 -47.45
CA VAL A 132 -14.47 -32.20 -47.95
C VAL A 132 -14.50 -32.19 -49.47
N LYS A 133 -14.14 -33.28 -50.14
CA LYS A 133 -14.16 -33.36 -51.61
C LYS A 133 -15.55 -33.12 -52.17
N GLN A 134 -16.55 -33.83 -51.65
CA GLN A 134 -17.94 -33.69 -52.08
C GLN A 134 -18.47 -32.26 -51.88
N THR A 135 -18.31 -31.71 -50.68
CA THR A 135 -18.80 -30.38 -50.31
C THR A 135 -18.08 -29.27 -51.08
N ALA A 136 -16.78 -29.45 -51.36
CA ALA A 136 -15.99 -28.52 -52.17
C ALA A 136 -16.40 -28.55 -53.66
N SER A 137 -16.80 -29.71 -54.20
CA SER A 137 -17.44 -29.79 -55.53
C SER A 137 -18.80 -29.08 -55.54
N ASP A 138 -19.63 -29.32 -54.52
CA ASP A 138 -20.99 -28.76 -54.44
C ASP A 138 -20.98 -27.23 -54.30
N ILE A 139 -20.11 -26.67 -53.45
CA ILE A 139 -19.97 -25.20 -53.38
C ILE A 139 -19.48 -24.62 -54.71
N GLY A 140 -18.62 -25.34 -55.43
CA GLY A 140 -18.18 -24.96 -56.77
C GLY A 140 -19.29 -25.00 -57.81
N HIS A 141 -20.25 -25.91 -57.66
CA HIS A 141 -21.45 -25.96 -58.46
C HIS A 141 -22.31 -24.70 -58.27
N TYR A 142 -22.69 -24.37 -57.02
CA TYR A 142 -23.56 -23.23 -56.75
C TYR A 142 -22.90 -21.89 -57.09
N ILE A 143 -21.59 -21.74 -56.84
CA ILE A 143 -20.85 -20.55 -57.25
C ILE A 143 -20.85 -20.42 -58.78
N ALA A 144 -20.64 -21.52 -59.51
CA ALA A 144 -20.72 -21.47 -60.97
C ALA A 144 -22.10 -21.00 -61.43
N ASP A 145 -23.19 -21.58 -60.92
CA ASP A 145 -24.57 -21.17 -61.23
C ASP A 145 -24.81 -19.67 -60.96
N GLY A 146 -24.34 -19.14 -59.84
CA GLY A 146 -24.47 -17.71 -59.55
C GLY A 146 -23.63 -16.79 -60.46
N PHE A 147 -22.67 -17.33 -61.21
CA PHE A 147 -21.96 -16.64 -62.30
C PHE A 147 -22.63 -16.80 -63.68
N GLN A 148 -23.70 -17.61 -63.79
CA GLN A 148 -24.57 -17.72 -64.96
C GLN A 148 -25.54 -16.54 -64.95
N PRO A 149 -25.43 -15.57 -65.88
CA PRO A 149 -26.33 -14.41 -65.88
C PRO A 149 -27.82 -14.76 -65.95
N LEU A 150 -28.19 -15.74 -66.78
CA LEU A 150 -29.54 -16.26 -66.94
C LEU A 150 -30.05 -17.07 -65.74
N HIS A 151 -29.20 -17.46 -64.78
CA HIS A 151 -29.66 -18.01 -63.48
C HIS A 151 -29.93 -16.91 -62.45
N CYS A 152 -29.64 -15.66 -62.81
CA CYS A 152 -29.80 -14.51 -61.96
C CYS A 152 -30.98 -13.64 -62.43
N THR A 153 -32.01 -14.19 -63.09
CA THR A 153 -33.11 -13.40 -63.69
C THR A 153 -34.38 -14.21 -63.92
N VAL A 154 -35.54 -13.58 -63.71
CA VAL A 154 -36.84 -14.14 -64.13
C VAL A 154 -36.91 -14.41 -65.63
N ASN A 155 -36.13 -13.71 -66.46
CA ASN A 155 -36.09 -13.91 -67.92
C ASN A 155 -35.06 -14.98 -68.35
N TYR A 156 -34.86 -15.99 -67.53
CA TYR A 156 -33.81 -17.01 -67.66
C TYR A 156 -33.77 -17.72 -69.03
N ASN A 157 -34.91 -17.86 -69.71
CA ASN A 157 -34.99 -18.51 -71.03
C ASN A 157 -35.30 -17.53 -72.17
N GLY A 158 -35.28 -16.23 -71.89
CA GLY A 158 -35.64 -15.20 -72.86
C GLY A 158 -37.15 -15.11 -73.14
N GLN A 159 -37.97 -15.77 -72.32
CA GLN A 159 -39.40 -15.93 -72.50
C GLN A 159 -40.19 -14.63 -72.37
N LEU A 160 -39.61 -13.60 -71.75
CA LEU A 160 -40.22 -12.27 -71.62
C LEU A 160 -39.81 -11.32 -72.77
N THR A 161 -38.82 -11.71 -73.58
CA THR A 161 -38.22 -10.84 -74.62
C THR A 161 -38.22 -11.44 -76.03
N GLY A 162 -38.82 -12.62 -76.22
CA GLY A 162 -38.86 -13.33 -77.51
C GLY A 162 -37.56 -14.06 -77.86
N ASN A 163 -36.75 -14.36 -76.85
CA ASN A 163 -35.47 -15.05 -76.96
C ASN A 163 -35.55 -16.54 -76.59
N ASP A 164 -36.77 -17.10 -76.53
CA ASP A 164 -37.08 -18.46 -76.07
C ASP A 164 -36.03 -19.51 -76.46
N GLY A 165 -35.56 -20.26 -75.46
CA GLY A 165 -34.53 -21.29 -75.61
C GLY A 165 -33.08 -20.78 -75.53
N ILE A 166 -32.84 -19.48 -75.27
CA ILE A 166 -31.47 -18.93 -75.19
C ILE A 166 -30.67 -19.57 -74.06
N HIS A 167 -31.31 -19.98 -72.97
CA HIS A 167 -30.67 -20.66 -71.84
C HIS A 167 -29.78 -21.82 -72.32
N SER A 168 -30.39 -22.83 -72.93
CA SER A 168 -29.67 -24.00 -73.45
C SER A 168 -28.69 -23.66 -74.58
N ARG A 169 -29.01 -22.70 -75.46
CA ARG A 169 -28.13 -22.32 -76.57
C ARG A 169 -26.83 -21.68 -76.08
N TYR A 170 -26.92 -20.74 -75.13
CA TYR A 170 -25.77 -20.03 -74.57
C TYR A 170 -24.92 -20.95 -73.69
N GLU A 171 -25.58 -21.72 -72.85
CA GLU A 171 -24.96 -22.46 -71.76
C GLU A 171 -24.46 -23.84 -72.15
N THR A 172 -25.19 -24.54 -73.03
CA THR A 172 -24.84 -25.91 -73.40
C THR A 172 -24.20 -25.94 -74.77
N THR A 173 -24.94 -25.58 -75.82
CA THR A 173 -24.46 -25.79 -77.19
C THR A 173 -23.30 -24.87 -77.56
N MET A 174 -23.39 -23.58 -77.24
CA MET A 174 -22.30 -22.63 -77.49
C MET A 174 -21.06 -22.99 -76.65
N LEU A 175 -21.20 -23.20 -75.33
CA LEU A 175 -20.05 -23.56 -74.50
C LEU A 175 -19.38 -24.87 -74.94
N ASN A 176 -20.15 -25.92 -75.25
CA ASN A 176 -19.57 -27.18 -75.74
C ASN A 176 -18.78 -27.00 -77.04
N THR A 177 -19.22 -26.07 -77.90
CA THR A 177 -18.57 -25.74 -79.17
C THR A 177 -17.26 -24.98 -78.95
N PHE A 178 -17.23 -24.02 -78.02
CA PHE A 178 -16.11 -23.07 -77.86
C PHE A 178 -15.28 -23.26 -76.57
N GLN A 179 -15.51 -24.33 -75.80
CA GLN A 179 -14.83 -24.59 -74.52
C GLN A 179 -13.29 -24.52 -74.59
N SER A 180 -12.69 -24.90 -75.73
CA SER A 180 -11.23 -24.84 -75.93
C SER A 180 -10.66 -23.43 -75.95
N GLN A 181 -11.50 -22.41 -76.22
CA GLN A 181 -11.11 -21.00 -76.20
C GLN A 181 -11.27 -20.34 -74.83
N ILE A 182 -11.91 -21.01 -73.86
CA ILE A 182 -12.07 -20.49 -72.50
C ILE A 182 -10.79 -20.80 -71.74
N SER A 183 -9.97 -19.79 -71.43
CA SER A 183 -8.78 -19.91 -70.58
C SER A 183 -9.00 -19.13 -69.29
N THR A 184 -8.82 -19.79 -68.14
CA THR A 184 -8.95 -19.21 -66.81
C THR A 184 -7.90 -19.78 -65.87
N GLN A 185 -7.48 -18.98 -64.90
CA GLN A 185 -6.51 -19.33 -63.86
C GLN A 185 -6.82 -18.57 -62.58
N VAL A 186 -6.51 -19.10 -61.41
CA VAL A 186 -6.62 -18.30 -60.17
C VAL A 186 -5.55 -17.21 -60.21
N SER A 187 -5.96 -15.95 -59.93
CA SER A 187 -5.06 -14.80 -59.84
C SER A 187 -4.81 -14.39 -58.38
N ASP A 188 -5.82 -13.80 -57.73
CA ASP A 188 -5.73 -13.18 -56.40
C ASP A 188 -6.69 -13.87 -55.43
N ILE A 189 -6.23 -14.97 -54.85
CA ILE A 189 -6.98 -15.67 -53.79
C ILE A 189 -7.05 -14.77 -52.56
N GLN A 190 -8.26 -14.60 -52.01
CA GLN A 190 -8.46 -13.73 -50.84
C GLN A 190 -9.26 -14.44 -49.76
N TYR A 191 -8.98 -14.10 -48.51
CA TYR A 191 -9.86 -14.45 -47.41
C TYR A 191 -11.10 -13.57 -47.48
N ILE A 192 -12.28 -14.18 -47.53
CA ILE A 192 -13.54 -13.46 -47.67
C ILE A 192 -14.07 -13.14 -46.27
N THR A 193 -13.93 -11.88 -45.87
CA THR A 193 -14.33 -11.40 -44.53
C THR A 193 -15.84 -11.37 -44.32
N SER A 194 -16.61 -11.06 -45.36
CA SER A 194 -18.07 -11.13 -45.36
C SER A 194 -18.56 -11.99 -46.54
N PRO A 195 -18.68 -13.32 -46.36
CA PRO A 195 -19.04 -14.24 -47.43
C PRO A 195 -20.38 -13.93 -48.10
N ILE A 196 -21.42 -13.61 -47.34
CA ILE A 196 -22.75 -13.35 -47.93
C ILE A 196 -22.76 -12.05 -48.75
N ASP A 197 -22.05 -11.01 -48.31
CA ASP A 197 -21.93 -9.77 -49.07
C ASP A 197 -21.25 -10.04 -50.42
N TYR A 198 -20.14 -10.77 -50.39
CA TYR A 198 -19.39 -11.16 -51.58
C TYR A 198 -20.25 -11.94 -52.58
N VAL A 199 -21.12 -12.82 -52.09
CA VAL A 199 -22.03 -13.61 -52.94
C VAL A 199 -23.04 -12.73 -53.66
N PHE A 200 -23.72 -11.85 -52.93
CA PHE A 200 -24.67 -10.93 -53.53
C PHE A 200 -24.01 -9.99 -54.54
N ASP A 201 -22.78 -9.52 -54.28
CA ASP A 201 -22.05 -8.65 -55.19
C ASP A 201 -21.80 -9.32 -56.55
N TYR A 202 -21.41 -10.61 -56.57
CA TYR A 202 -21.21 -11.29 -57.85
C TYR A 202 -22.54 -11.67 -58.53
N ILE A 203 -23.61 -11.94 -57.79
CA ILE A 203 -24.94 -12.20 -58.36
C ILE A 203 -25.49 -10.96 -59.05
N ILE A 204 -25.33 -9.79 -58.43
CA ILE A 204 -25.68 -8.50 -59.04
C ILE A 204 -24.85 -8.26 -60.30
N TYR A 205 -23.55 -8.56 -60.26
CA TYR A 205 -22.69 -8.52 -61.43
C TYR A 205 -23.20 -9.45 -62.55
N SER A 206 -23.54 -10.70 -62.25
CA SER A 206 -24.06 -11.67 -63.23
C SER A 206 -25.38 -11.20 -63.84
N ASN A 207 -26.34 -10.75 -63.02
CA ASN A 207 -27.62 -10.20 -63.50
C ASN A 207 -27.40 -9.03 -64.47
N SER A 208 -26.42 -8.16 -64.22
CA SER A 208 -26.11 -7.02 -65.11
C SER A 208 -25.69 -7.42 -66.54
N LEU A 209 -25.32 -8.69 -66.76
CA LEU A 209 -24.91 -9.22 -68.06
C LEU A 209 -26.06 -9.81 -68.88
N VAL A 210 -27.26 -9.99 -68.29
CA VAL A 210 -28.42 -10.64 -68.93
C VAL A 210 -28.79 -9.96 -70.25
N ASP A 211 -28.97 -8.65 -70.24
CA ASP A 211 -29.35 -7.88 -71.43
C ASP A 211 -28.33 -8.02 -72.57
N SER A 212 -27.05 -8.12 -72.25
CA SER A 212 -26.00 -8.31 -73.25
C SER A 212 -26.11 -9.67 -73.94
N ILE A 213 -26.49 -10.72 -73.21
CA ILE A 213 -26.71 -12.07 -73.76
C ILE A 213 -27.97 -12.09 -74.64
N LEU A 214 -29.06 -11.47 -74.20
CA LEU A 214 -30.30 -11.41 -74.97
C LEU A 214 -30.13 -10.61 -76.27
N GLN A 215 -29.39 -9.50 -76.22
CA GLN A 215 -29.03 -8.74 -77.42
C GLN A 215 -28.10 -9.54 -78.35
N ALA A 216 -27.16 -10.32 -77.80
CA ALA A 216 -26.31 -11.21 -78.59
C ALA A 216 -27.11 -12.32 -79.27
N ASP A 217 -28.15 -12.87 -78.63
CA ASP A 217 -29.08 -13.83 -79.24
C ASP A 217 -29.80 -13.22 -80.44
N ASN A 218 -30.34 -12.00 -80.29
CA ASN A 218 -31.00 -11.27 -81.38
C ASN A 218 -30.04 -11.00 -82.55
N TYR A 219 -28.81 -10.57 -82.25
CA TYR A 219 -27.76 -10.38 -83.24
C TYR A 219 -27.42 -11.69 -83.98
N ALA A 220 -27.26 -12.79 -83.25
CA ALA A 220 -26.92 -14.09 -83.83
C ALA A 220 -28.03 -14.63 -84.73
N LYS A 221 -29.31 -14.45 -84.37
CA LYS A 221 -30.47 -14.78 -85.23
C LYS A 221 -30.42 -13.96 -86.54
N ALA A 222 -30.20 -12.64 -86.43
CA ALA A 222 -30.14 -11.76 -87.59
C ALA A 222 -28.98 -12.10 -88.55
N VAL A 223 -27.78 -12.40 -88.02
CA VAL A 223 -26.60 -12.75 -88.83
C VAL A 223 -26.75 -14.12 -89.50
N SER A 224 -27.34 -15.09 -88.81
CA SER A 224 -27.49 -16.45 -89.34
C SER A 224 -28.68 -16.62 -90.28
N GLY A 225 -29.66 -15.71 -90.26
CA GLY A 225 -30.93 -15.86 -90.94
C GLY A 225 -31.84 -16.94 -90.32
N TRP A 226 -31.49 -17.45 -89.13
CA TRP A 226 -32.25 -18.48 -88.44
C TRP A 226 -33.52 -17.87 -87.83
N SER A 227 -34.67 -18.53 -88.05
CA SER A 227 -36.00 -18.05 -87.62
C SER A 227 -36.25 -18.13 -86.12
N GLY A 228 -35.31 -18.67 -85.33
CA GLY A 228 -35.50 -18.90 -83.90
C GLY A 228 -36.22 -20.21 -83.56
N SER A 229 -36.53 -21.05 -84.56
CA SER A 229 -37.19 -22.35 -84.37
C SER A 229 -36.39 -23.50 -85.02
N GLY A 230 -36.40 -24.67 -84.38
CA GLY A 230 -35.59 -25.84 -84.78
C GLY A 230 -34.13 -25.75 -84.30
N THR A 231 -33.25 -26.55 -84.90
CA THR A 231 -31.82 -26.58 -84.54
C THR A 231 -31.10 -25.36 -85.13
N ALA A 232 -30.48 -24.53 -84.27
CA ALA A 232 -29.72 -23.38 -84.72
C ALA A 232 -28.45 -23.80 -85.51
N PRO A 233 -28.11 -23.10 -86.61
CA PRO A 233 -26.93 -23.43 -87.43
C PRO A 233 -25.62 -23.01 -86.76
N SER A 234 -24.48 -23.52 -87.24
CA SER A 234 -23.15 -23.13 -86.72
C SER A 234 -22.85 -21.64 -86.87
N THR A 235 -23.37 -20.98 -87.90
CA THR A 235 -23.26 -19.53 -88.12
C THR A 235 -23.91 -18.71 -87.00
N TYR A 236 -25.00 -19.21 -86.41
CA TYR A 236 -25.63 -18.60 -85.24
C TYR A 236 -24.69 -18.69 -84.03
N TYR A 237 -24.13 -19.86 -83.74
CA TYR A 237 -23.26 -20.05 -82.57
C TYR A 237 -21.93 -19.28 -82.69
N ASN A 238 -21.36 -19.17 -83.90
CA ASN A 238 -20.20 -18.30 -84.13
C ASN A 238 -20.53 -16.84 -83.80
N ALA A 239 -21.66 -16.32 -84.31
CA ALA A 239 -22.07 -14.93 -84.06
C ALA A 239 -22.42 -14.67 -82.59
N LEU A 240 -23.05 -15.63 -81.90
CA LEU A 240 -23.33 -15.55 -80.48
C LEU A 240 -22.03 -15.50 -79.68
N TRP A 241 -21.10 -16.42 -79.94
CA TRP A 241 -19.78 -16.46 -79.31
C TRP A 241 -18.98 -15.19 -79.56
N ASP A 242 -18.96 -14.66 -80.78
CA ASP A 242 -18.23 -13.42 -81.09
C ASP A 242 -18.72 -12.22 -80.25
N LYS A 243 -20.00 -12.21 -79.88
CA LYS A 243 -20.58 -11.16 -79.02
C LYS A 243 -20.41 -11.43 -77.53
N THR A 244 -20.46 -12.68 -77.10
CA THR A 244 -20.43 -13.03 -75.67
C THR A 244 -19.07 -13.47 -75.16
N LYS A 245 -18.09 -13.78 -76.02
CA LYS A 245 -16.78 -14.34 -75.64
C LYS A 245 -16.12 -13.60 -74.47
N ASN A 246 -16.03 -12.28 -74.55
CA ASN A 246 -15.33 -11.49 -73.53
C ASN A 246 -16.06 -11.52 -72.17
N LEU A 247 -17.40 -11.38 -72.16
CA LEU A 247 -18.17 -11.44 -70.92
C LEU A 247 -18.19 -12.86 -70.35
N THR A 248 -18.25 -13.89 -71.22
CA THR A 248 -18.24 -15.30 -70.79
C THR A 248 -16.90 -15.66 -70.17
N ILE A 249 -15.77 -15.33 -70.82
CA ILE A 249 -14.44 -15.60 -70.27
C ILE A 249 -14.24 -14.83 -68.95
N ALA A 250 -14.69 -13.58 -68.85
CA ALA A 250 -14.61 -12.80 -67.62
C ALA A 250 -15.42 -13.42 -66.47
N ALA A 251 -16.64 -13.90 -66.74
CA ALA A 251 -17.48 -14.58 -65.75
C ALA A 251 -16.82 -15.88 -65.26
N PHE A 252 -16.30 -16.72 -66.17
CA PHE A 252 -15.58 -17.95 -65.82
C PHE A 252 -14.31 -17.66 -65.00
N GLN A 253 -13.56 -16.61 -65.35
CA GLN A 253 -12.36 -16.20 -64.63
C GLN A 253 -12.69 -15.77 -63.20
N LYS A 254 -13.74 -14.96 -63.01
CA LYS A 254 -14.24 -14.56 -61.69
C LYS A 254 -14.71 -15.77 -60.89
N ALA A 255 -15.55 -16.64 -61.48
CA ALA A 255 -16.03 -17.86 -60.83
C ALA A 255 -14.89 -18.76 -60.34
N THR A 256 -13.85 -18.93 -61.16
CA THR A 256 -12.66 -19.74 -60.82
C THR A 256 -11.94 -19.17 -59.60
N THR A 257 -11.66 -17.86 -59.57
CA THR A 257 -10.98 -17.21 -58.44
C THR A 257 -11.87 -17.13 -57.20
N THR A 258 -13.18 -16.94 -57.36
CA THR A 258 -14.15 -16.93 -56.27
C THR A 258 -14.21 -18.29 -55.58
N LEU A 259 -14.33 -19.39 -56.34
CA LEU A 259 -14.32 -20.74 -55.77
C LEU A 259 -13.04 -21.02 -54.96
N ALA A 260 -11.88 -20.69 -55.53
CA ALA A 260 -10.61 -20.80 -54.82
C ALA A 260 -10.59 -19.99 -53.50
N SER A 261 -11.13 -18.77 -53.52
CA SER A 261 -11.21 -17.90 -52.34
C SER A 261 -12.16 -18.44 -51.26
N PHE A 262 -13.26 -19.08 -51.65
CA PHE A 262 -14.16 -19.77 -50.71
C PHE A 262 -13.50 -20.99 -50.07
N TRP A 263 -12.78 -21.82 -50.85
CA TRP A 263 -12.00 -22.92 -50.29
C TRP A 263 -10.92 -22.43 -49.33
N TYR A 264 -10.23 -21.33 -49.66
CA TYR A 264 -9.21 -20.72 -48.80
C TYR A 264 -9.79 -20.18 -47.50
N THR A 265 -10.94 -19.50 -47.59
CA THR A 265 -11.70 -19.02 -46.44
C THR A 265 -12.10 -20.18 -45.54
N ALA A 266 -12.61 -21.28 -46.11
CA ALA A 266 -12.94 -22.47 -45.35
C ALA A 266 -11.72 -23.09 -44.65
N TYR A 267 -10.59 -23.15 -45.36
CA TYR A 267 -9.33 -23.68 -44.86
C TYR A 267 -8.78 -22.89 -43.67
N ILE A 268 -8.83 -21.56 -43.73
CA ILE A 268 -8.45 -20.68 -42.61
C ILE A 268 -9.41 -20.87 -41.44
N ASN A 269 -10.73 -20.78 -41.67
CA ASN A 269 -11.74 -20.90 -40.62
C ASN A 269 -11.69 -22.25 -39.90
N SER A 270 -11.23 -23.30 -40.59
CA SER A 270 -11.07 -24.63 -40.00
C SER A 270 -9.89 -24.77 -39.04
N GLY A 271 -9.05 -23.73 -38.92
CA GLY A 271 -7.85 -23.73 -38.10
C GLY A 271 -6.72 -24.60 -38.66
N LYS A 272 -6.75 -24.93 -39.97
CA LYS A 272 -5.67 -25.69 -40.64
C LYS A 272 -4.45 -24.85 -40.95
N LEU A 273 -4.61 -23.55 -41.09
CA LEU A 273 -3.52 -22.58 -41.20
C LEU A 273 -3.24 -22.00 -39.80
N GLN A 274 -2.22 -22.53 -39.10
CA GLN A 274 -1.86 -22.10 -37.74
C GLN A 274 -0.51 -21.38 -37.73
N ILE A 275 -0.56 -20.07 -37.54
CA ILE A 275 0.60 -19.28 -37.12
C ILE A 275 0.33 -18.92 -35.66
N LEU A 276 0.65 -19.86 -34.77
CA LEU A 276 0.39 -19.69 -33.35
C LEU A 276 1.67 -19.33 -32.59
N PRO A 277 1.57 -18.47 -31.56
CA PRO A 277 2.67 -18.28 -30.63
C PRO A 277 2.85 -19.55 -29.80
N ASN A 278 4.11 -19.95 -29.59
CA ASN A 278 4.46 -21.04 -28.70
C ASN A 278 5.49 -20.57 -27.66
N PRO A 279 5.11 -20.45 -26.37
CA PRO A 279 3.78 -20.71 -25.82
C PRO A 279 2.75 -19.63 -26.24
N ALA A 280 1.46 -19.96 -26.18
CA ALA A 280 0.37 -19.00 -26.47
C ALA A 280 0.16 -17.98 -25.33
N GLN A 281 0.73 -18.26 -24.15
CA GLN A 281 0.66 -17.41 -22.97
C GLN A 281 2.00 -17.43 -22.23
N ILE A 282 2.41 -16.29 -21.66
CA ILE A 282 3.55 -16.19 -20.73
C ILE A 282 3.04 -15.69 -19.37
N ASN A 283 3.43 -16.36 -18.30
CA ASN A 283 3.15 -15.94 -16.93
C ASN A 283 4.45 -15.69 -16.17
N PHE A 284 4.73 -14.41 -15.88
CA PHE A 284 5.94 -13.97 -15.18
C PHE A 284 5.90 -14.16 -13.65
N ALA A 285 4.85 -14.80 -13.13
CA ALA A 285 4.61 -15.00 -11.70
C ALA A 285 4.55 -13.66 -10.93
N ASN A 286 4.75 -13.71 -9.61
CA ASN A 286 4.78 -12.54 -8.75
C ASN A 286 6.23 -12.13 -8.46
N ILE A 287 6.64 -10.95 -8.89
CA ILE A 287 8.03 -10.49 -8.77
C ILE A 287 8.14 -9.21 -7.92
N PRO A 288 9.29 -8.94 -7.27
CA PRO A 288 9.45 -7.72 -6.50
C PRO A 288 9.40 -6.47 -7.39
N LEU A 289 8.70 -5.42 -6.95
CA LEU A 289 8.69 -4.11 -7.62
C LEU A 289 10.13 -3.61 -7.84
N GLY A 290 10.43 -3.12 -9.06
CA GLY A 290 11.78 -2.69 -9.46
C GLY A 290 12.70 -3.81 -9.94
N SER A 291 12.24 -5.06 -9.96
CA SER A 291 12.91 -6.18 -10.63
C SER A 291 12.35 -6.37 -12.04
N SER A 292 13.10 -7.06 -12.91
CA SER A 292 12.64 -7.42 -14.25
C SER A 292 12.87 -8.90 -14.55
N VAL A 293 11.96 -9.54 -15.28
CA VAL A 293 12.10 -10.92 -15.74
C VAL A 293 11.85 -10.97 -17.24
N THR A 294 12.67 -11.72 -17.97
CA THR A 294 12.51 -11.92 -19.41
C THR A 294 12.16 -13.39 -19.69
N ASP A 295 11.16 -13.59 -20.54
CA ASP A 295 10.81 -14.88 -21.12
C ASP A 295 10.63 -14.71 -22.63
N SER A 296 10.18 -15.73 -23.34
CA SER A 296 10.15 -15.73 -24.80
C SER A 296 9.01 -16.54 -25.40
N VAL A 297 8.62 -16.12 -26.60
CA VAL A 297 7.68 -16.82 -27.47
C VAL A 297 8.34 -17.13 -28.81
N ILE A 298 7.94 -18.23 -29.44
CA ILE A 298 8.37 -18.60 -30.79
C ILE A 298 7.16 -18.55 -31.72
N ILE A 299 7.31 -17.86 -32.86
CA ILE A 299 6.34 -17.91 -33.96
C ILE A 299 6.98 -18.68 -35.12
N LYS A 300 6.32 -19.76 -35.55
CA LYS A 300 6.73 -20.56 -36.71
C LYS A 300 5.88 -20.18 -37.92
N ASN A 301 6.53 -19.80 -39.02
CA ASN A 301 5.82 -19.58 -40.28
C ASN A 301 5.50 -20.94 -40.93
N THR A 302 4.22 -21.32 -40.91
CA THR A 302 3.68 -22.55 -41.52
C THR A 302 3.04 -22.30 -42.88
N THR A 303 3.04 -21.05 -43.37
CA THR A 303 2.39 -20.69 -44.63
C THR A 303 3.31 -20.92 -45.83
N ALA A 304 2.76 -20.77 -47.03
CA ALA A 304 3.51 -20.89 -48.28
C ALA A 304 4.31 -19.62 -48.63
N GLU A 305 4.02 -18.50 -47.95
CA GLU A 305 4.59 -17.18 -48.25
C GLU A 305 5.49 -16.71 -47.10
N GLU A 306 6.29 -15.67 -47.37
CA GLU A 306 7.05 -15.01 -46.33
C GLU A 306 6.11 -14.27 -45.37
N LEU A 307 6.32 -14.47 -44.06
CA LEU A 307 5.52 -13.85 -43.03
C LEU A 307 6.24 -12.60 -42.53
N ILE A 308 5.68 -11.42 -42.81
CA ILE A 308 6.18 -10.13 -42.36
C ILE A 308 5.36 -9.72 -41.14
N LEU A 309 5.97 -9.71 -39.96
CA LEU A 309 5.33 -9.38 -38.68
C LEU A 309 5.69 -7.98 -38.19
N ASN A 310 4.69 -7.26 -37.71
CA ASN A 310 4.81 -6.02 -36.95
C ASN A 310 4.11 -6.19 -35.60
N VAL A 311 4.84 -5.96 -34.51
CA VAL A 311 4.32 -6.14 -33.15
C VAL A 311 3.73 -4.84 -32.63
N VAL A 312 2.50 -4.90 -32.15
CA VAL A 312 1.81 -3.84 -31.42
C VAL A 312 1.64 -4.31 -29.98
N ASN A 313 2.18 -3.53 -29.05
CA ASN A 313 2.08 -3.78 -27.62
C ASN A 313 1.43 -2.55 -26.93
N PRO A 314 0.21 -2.68 -26.40
CA PRO A 314 -0.48 -1.57 -25.74
C PRO A 314 0.22 -1.10 -24.45
N ASP A 315 0.79 -2.02 -23.66
CA ASP A 315 1.47 -1.72 -22.39
C ASP A 315 2.99 -1.85 -22.51
N THR A 316 3.59 -0.89 -23.24
CA THR A 316 5.06 -0.79 -23.38
C THR A 316 5.78 -0.43 -22.07
N GLN A 317 5.06 0.06 -21.06
CA GLN A 317 5.66 0.43 -19.79
C GLN A 317 6.05 -0.80 -18.99
N ASN A 318 5.20 -1.82 -18.98
CA ASN A 318 5.37 -2.99 -18.12
C ASN A 318 5.79 -4.25 -18.88
N PHE A 319 5.40 -4.37 -20.15
CA PHE A 319 5.86 -5.44 -21.03
C PHE A 319 6.65 -4.82 -22.18
N GLN A 320 7.85 -5.32 -22.45
CA GLN A 320 8.67 -4.87 -23.58
C GLN A 320 9.00 -6.06 -24.45
N ILE A 321 8.77 -5.97 -25.75
CA ILE A 321 8.99 -7.09 -26.69
C ILE A 321 10.04 -6.75 -27.74
N VAL A 322 10.98 -7.68 -27.96
CA VAL A 322 12.08 -7.53 -28.91
C VAL A 322 12.30 -8.85 -29.69
N PRO A 323 12.39 -8.82 -31.04
CA PRO A 323 12.25 -7.64 -31.90
C PRO A 323 10.77 -7.23 -32.07
N SER A 324 10.49 -5.97 -32.40
CA SER A 324 9.11 -5.50 -32.70
C SER A 324 8.72 -5.69 -34.18
N TYR A 325 9.63 -6.19 -35.00
CA TYR A 325 9.46 -6.47 -36.41
C TYR A 325 10.23 -7.73 -36.79
N ALA A 326 9.68 -8.58 -37.65
CA ALA A 326 10.38 -9.73 -38.18
C ALA A 326 9.91 -10.10 -39.58
N VAL A 327 10.83 -10.61 -40.39
CA VAL A 327 10.53 -11.27 -41.67
C VAL A 327 10.88 -12.73 -41.49
N ILE A 328 9.89 -13.61 -41.58
CA ILE A 328 10.02 -15.04 -41.28
C ILE A 328 9.79 -15.83 -42.58
N PRO A 329 10.85 -16.37 -43.21
CA PRO A 329 10.71 -17.20 -44.39
C PRO A 329 9.87 -18.46 -44.12
N LYS A 330 9.35 -19.07 -45.19
CA LYS A 330 8.58 -20.31 -45.12
C LYS A 330 9.29 -21.39 -44.30
N GLY A 331 8.58 -21.99 -43.34
CA GLY A 331 9.07 -23.08 -42.50
C GLY A 331 10.01 -22.65 -41.35
N VAL A 332 10.44 -21.39 -41.32
CA VAL A 332 11.36 -20.85 -40.32
C VAL A 332 10.60 -20.41 -39.07
N SER A 333 11.29 -20.41 -37.93
CA SER A 333 10.76 -19.89 -36.66
C SER A 333 11.53 -18.66 -36.21
N GLN A 334 10.81 -17.66 -35.69
CA GLN A 334 11.38 -16.48 -35.05
C GLN A 334 11.07 -16.49 -33.56
N LYS A 335 12.08 -16.18 -32.75
CA LYS A 335 11.94 -16.02 -31.31
C LYS A 335 11.80 -14.55 -30.95
N PHE A 336 10.86 -14.23 -30.06
CA PHE A 336 10.63 -12.91 -29.50
C PHE A 336 10.82 -12.98 -27.99
N TYR A 337 11.51 -12.00 -27.41
CA TYR A 337 11.70 -11.88 -25.98
C TYR A 337 10.73 -10.89 -25.41
N VAL A 338 10.04 -11.25 -24.34
CA VAL A 338 9.15 -10.38 -23.58
C VAL A 338 9.79 -10.13 -22.22
N ASN A 339 10.08 -8.87 -21.92
CA ASN A 339 10.60 -8.43 -20.63
C ASN A 339 9.48 -7.79 -19.81
N PHE A 340 9.21 -8.33 -18.63
CA PHE A 340 8.26 -7.81 -17.66
C PHE A 340 8.99 -6.95 -16.61
N ASN A 341 8.63 -5.67 -16.54
CA ASN A 341 9.18 -4.67 -15.62
C ASN A 341 8.04 -3.84 -14.99
N PRO A 342 7.41 -4.33 -13.91
CA PRO A 342 6.22 -3.69 -13.33
C PRO A 342 6.52 -2.32 -12.73
N SER A 343 5.71 -1.32 -13.06
CA SER A 343 5.87 0.08 -12.59
C SER A 343 5.26 0.39 -11.21
N ARG A 344 4.43 -0.50 -10.67
CA ARG A 344 3.69 -0.38 -9.40
C ARG A 344 3.30 -1.77 -8.88
N VAL A 345 2.91 -1.89 -7.61
CA VAL A 345 2.30 -3.10 -7.03
C VAL A 345 0.92 -3.33 -7.65
N SER A 346 0.79 -4.35 -8.50
CA SER A 346 -0.46 -4.66 -9.19
C SER A 346 -0.43 -6.08 -9.76
N THR A 347 -1.57 -6.53 -10.27
CA THR A 347 -1.63 -7.59 -11.28
C THR A 347 -1.70 -6.94 -12.67
N PHE A 348 -1.10 -7.58 -13.66
CA PHE A 348 -0.94 -7.08 -15.02
C PHE A 348 -1.36 -8.21 -15.97
N SER A 349 -2.16 -7.86 -16.97
CA SER A 349 -2.58 -8.77 -18.02
C SER A 349 -2.74 -7.95 -19.29
N GLU A 350 -2.14 -8.41 -20.39
CA GLU A 350 -2.13 -7.71 -21.66
C GLU A 350 -2.07 -8.72 -22.82
N ASN A 351 -2.56 -8.32 -23.99
CA ASN A 351 -2.46 -9.10 -25.21
C ASN A 351 -1.51 -8.41 -26.20
N ILE A 352 -0.33 -8.99 -26.40
CA ILE A 352 0.62 -8.52 -27.42
C ILE A 352 0.14 -8.99 -28.79
N ILE A 353 0.01 -8.07 -29.74
CA ILE A 353 -0.57 -8.30 -31.07
C ILE A 353 0.56 -8.38 -32.10
N PHE A 354 0.62 -9.44 -32.88
CA PHE A 354 1.50 -9.55 -34.05
C PHE A 354 0.65 -9.42 -35.31
N ASN A 355 0.71 -8.25 -35.93
CA ASN A 355 0.11 -8.00 -37.24
C ASN A 355 1.00 -8.58 -38.34
N HIS A 356 0.40 -9.06 -39.43
CA HIS A 356 1.17 -9.59 -40.55
C HIS A 356 0.60 -9.27 -41.93
N ASN A 357 1.39 -9.51 -42.97
CA ASN A 357 1.03 -9.35 -44.38
C ASN A 357 -0.01 -10.35 -44.89
N LEU A 358 -0.29 -11.44 -44.16
CA LEU A 358 -1.33 -12.38 -44.58
C LEU A 358 -2.71 -11.78 -44.36
N HIS A 359 -3.63 -12.01 -45.29
CA HIS A 359 -5.02 -11.59 -45.20
C HIS A 359 -5.84 -12.44 -44.20
N ILE A 360 -5.32 -12.68 -43.00
CA ILE A 360 -5.96 -13.40 -41.90
C ILE A 360 -5.91 -12.54 -40.61
N PRO A 361 -6.66 -12.89 -39.54
CA PRO A 361 -6.62 -12.15 -38.29
C PRO A 361 -5.21 -12.11 -37.65
N PRO A 362 -4.87 -11.06 -36.88
CA PRO A 362 -3.59 -10.97 -36.15
C PRO A 362 -3.37 -12.11 -35.15
N ILE A 363 -2.12 -12.34 -34.79
CA ILE A 363 -1.73 -13.31 -33.76
C ILE A 363 -1.69 -12.61 -32.40
N TYR A 364 -2.19 -13.26 -31.36
CA TYR A 364 -2.20 -12.73 -29.99
C TYR A 364 -1.31 -13.57 -29.07
N LEU A 365 -0.54 -12.91 -28.21
CA LEU A 365 0.19 -13.51 -27.10
C LEU A 365 -0.33 -12.92 -25.79
N ASP A 366 -0.91 -13.77 -24.95
CA ASP A 366 -1.40 -13.36 -23.64
C ASP A 366 -0.21 -13.30 -22.68
N VAL A 367 0.03 -12.14 -22.06
CA VAL A 367 1.08 -11.98 -21.05
C VAL A 367 0.47 -11.55 -19.73
N GLN A 368 0.91 -12.20 -18.66
CA GLN A 368 0.47 -11.87 -17.31
C GLN A 368 1.61 -11.88 -16.32
N GLY A 369 1.48 -11.07 -15.28
CA GLY A 369 2.43 -10.99 -14.19
C GLY A 369 1.84 -10.22 -13.02
N SER A 370 2.45 -10.35 -11.85
CA SER A 370 2.10 -9.54 -10.68
C SER A 370 3.36 -9.03 -10.01
N SER A 371 3.21 -7.98 -9.23
CA SER A 371 4.30 -7.42 -8.47
C SER A 371 3.93 -7.19 -7.01
N TYR A 372 4.94 -7.24 -6.15
CA TYR A 372 4.80 -6.98 -4.71
C TYR A 372 5.91 -6.08 -4.20
N GLN A 373 5.62 -5.34 -3.14
CA GLN A 373 6.61 -4.52 -2.45
C GLN A 373 7.46 -5.41 -1.54
N ARG A 374 8.78 -5.25 -1.58
CA ARG A 374 9.68 -5.90 -0.62
C ARG A 374 9.40 -5.35 0.78
N THR A 375 9.33 -6.22 1.78
CA THR A 375 9.00 -5.82 3.15
C THR A 375 10.09 -6.21 4.13
N PHE A 376 10.06 -5.56 5.29
CA PHE A 376 10.72 -5.97 6.52
C PHE A 376 9.75 -5.72 7.67
N THR A 377 10.06 -6.23 8.86
CA THR A 377 9.24 -6.00 10.06
C THR A 377 10.06 -5.40 11.18
N ILE A 378 9.42 -4.67 12.08
CA ILE A 378 9.98 -4.29 13.37
C ILE A 378 9.27 -5.09 14.47
N ASN A 379 10.00 -5.51 15.49
CA ASN A 379 9.45 -6.35 16.56
C ASN A 379 8.46 -5.61 17.48
N GLN A 380 8.54 -4.29 17.54
CA GLN A 380 7.67 -3.45 18.35
C GLN A 380 7.40 -2.11 17.67
N ASN A 381 6.13 -1.70 17.68
CA ASN A 381 5.68 -0.43 17.10
C ASN A 381 5.59 0.68 18.16
N THR A 382 5.92 0.39 19.42
CA THR A 382 5.90 1.35 20.52
C THR A 382 6.97 1.01 21.55
N ILE A 383 7.77 2.00 21.97
CA ILE A 383 8.64 1.95 23.13
C ILE A 383 8.07 2.90 24.18
N ASN A 384 7.88 2.43 25.41
CA ASN A 384 7.44 3.26 26.52
C ASN A 384 8.48 3.27 27.65
N PHE A 385 9.20 4.38 27.77
CA PHE A 385 10.18 4.59 28.83
C PHE A 385 9.55 4.85 30.20
N SER A 386 8.21 4.95 30.31
CA SER A 386 7.50 5.26 31.55
C SER A 386 8.03 6.54 32.20
N ASN A 387 7.93 6.67 33.53
CA ASN A 387 8.52 7.79 34.25
C ASN A 387 10.04 7.57 34.46
N LEU A 388 10.82 8.60 34.16
CA LEU A 388 12.27 8.68 34.37
C LEU A 388 12.60 10.05 34.99
N PHE A 389 13.55 10.12 35.92
CA PHE A 389 13.95 11.41 36.47
C PHE A 389 14.79 12.22 35.45
N VAL A 390 14.68 13.55 35.47
CA VAL A 390 15.54 14.42 34.65
C VAL A 390 17.01 14.12 34.94
N GLY A 391 17.80 13.88 33.89
CA GLY A 391 19.22 13.56 33.97
C GLY A 391 19.55 12.06 34.05
N ASP A 392 18.57 11.20 34.36
CA ASP A 392 18.75 9.75 34.30
C ASP A 392 18.76 9.25 32.85
N ILE A 393 19.27 8.03 32.66
CA ILE A 393 19.34 7.37 31.35
C ILE A 393 18.56 6.07 31.40
N ARG A 394 17.71 5.84 30.40
CA ARG A 394 17.12 4.53 30.11
C ARG A 394 17.31 4.21 28.63
N LYS A 395 17.53 2.94 28.30
CA LYS A 395 17.67 2.48 26.91
C LYS A 395 16.76 1.28 26.65
N ASP A 396 16.27 1.20 25.42
CA ASP A 396 15.51 0.05 24.90
C ASP A 396 15.87 -0.17 23.42
N SER A 397 15.58 -1.34 22.86
CA SER A 397 16.00 -1.73 21.51
C SER A 397 14.85 -2.09 20.58
N VAL A 398 14.90 -1.64 19.34
CA VAL A 398 14.03 -2.12 18.26
C VAL A 398 14.81 -3.09 17.39
N ILE A 399 14.22 -4.25 17.12
CA ILE A 399 14.75 -5.29 16.22
C ILE A 399 14.06 -5.14 14.88
N ILE A 400 14.85 -5.09 13.81
CA ILE A 400 14.41 -5.07 12.42
C ILE A 400 14.69 -6.46 11.83
N ASN A 401 13.65 -7.13 11.35
CA ASN A 401 13.76 -8.42 10.64
C ASN A 401 13.61 -8.18 9.13
N ASN A 402 14.66 -8.47 8.38
CA ASN A 402 14.69 -8.32 6.93
C ASN A 402 14.16 -9.58 6.23
N THR A 403 12.93 -9.50 5.73
CA THR A 403 12.24 -10.58 4.99
C THR A 403 12.21 -10.33 3.47
N SER A 404 13.08 -9.43 2.98
CA SER A 404 13.01 -8.92 1.62
C SER A 404 13.75 -9.75 0.58
N GLY A 405 14.51 -10.78 0.99
CA GLY A 405 15.42 -11.52 0.11
C GLY A 405 16.64 -10.74 -0.42
N THR A 406 16.88 -9.50 0.01
CA THR A 406 18.04 -8.66 -0.35
C THR A 406 18.60 -7.94 0.88
N ASN A 407 19.82 -7.40 0.81
CA ASN A 407 20.36 -6.60 1.91
C ASN A 407 19.54 -5.32 2.14
N LEU A 408 19.06 -5.15 3.37
CA LEU A 408 18.29 -4.01 3.84
C LEU A 408 19.23 -3.01 4.51
N ASN A 409 19.29 -1.79 3.97
CA ASN A 409 19.97 -0.66 4.61
C ASN A 409 18.92 0.28 5.18
N VAL A 410 19.02 0.60 6.47
CA VAL A 410 18.09 1.49 7.16
C VAL A 410 18.79 2.69 7.79
N PHE A 411 18.07 3.81 7.86
CA PHE A 411 18.46 5.02 8.56
C PHE A 411 17.31 5.49 9.46
N ILE A 412 17.60 5.74 10.74
CA ILE A 412 16.58 6.07 11.73
C ILE A 412 16.56 7.60 11.92
N ILE A 413 15.39 8.20 11.71
CA ILE A 413 15.16 9.62 11.92
C ILE A 413 14.62 9.83 13.33
N ASN A 414 15.37 10.58 14.14
CA ASN A 414 15.00 10.98 15.48
C ASN A 414 14.46 12.42 15.49
N PRO A 415 13.17 12.63 15.85
CA PRO A 415 12.58 13.97 15.89
C PRO A 415 13.03 14.84 17.09
N ASP A 416 13.60 14.24 18.15
CA ASP A 416 14.11 14.95 19.32
C ASP A 416 15.50 14.44 19.71
N THR A 417 16.52 15.10 19.16
CA THR A 417 17.92 14.78 19.45
C THR A 417 18.43 15.33 20.78
N LEU A 418 17.63 16.14 21.49
CA LEU A 418 17.99 16.71 22.78
C LEU A 418 17.75 15.70 23.92
N ASN A 419 16.60 15.01 23.88
CA ASN A 419 16.19 14.08 24.93
C ASN A 419 16.33 12.61 24.53
N PHE A 420 16.43 12.31 23.23
CA PHE A 420 16.60 10.95 22.73
C PHE A 420 17.84 10.84 21.85
N ASN A 421 18.51 9.69 21.92
CA ASN A 421 19.62 9.32 21.04
C ASN A 421 19.37 7.95 20.42
N VAL A 422 19.85 7.73 19.19
CA VAL A 422 19.71 6.47 18.46
C VAL A 422 21.09 5.90 18.17
N ASN A 423 21.30 4.62 18.51
CA ASN A 423 22.58 3.95 18.27
C ASN A 423 22.42 2.46 17.90
N PRO A 424 22.96 1.99 16.75
CA PRO A 424 23.45 2.82 15.64
C PRO A 424 22.29 3.52 14.92
N ILE A 425 22.56 4.66 14.29
CA ILE A 425 21.56 5.39 13.48
C ILE A 425 21.37 4.79 12.08
N ASN A 426 22.35 4.00 11.62
CA ASN A 426 22.31 3.24 10.36
C ASN A 426 22.51 1.75 10.64
N LEU A 427 21.79 0.88 9.92
CA LEU A 427 22.04 -0.57 9.94
C LEU A 427 22.09 -1.12 8.52
N SER A 428 22.91 -2.14 8.31
CA SER A 428 22.95 -2.94 7.09
C SER A 428 22.68 -4.39 7.47
N ILE A 429 21.52 -4.89 7.07
CA ILE A 429 20.95 -6.16 7.51
C ILE A 429 20.91 -7.09 6.30
N PRO A 430 21.69 -8.18 6.28
CA PRO A 430 21.66 -9.16 5.19
C PRO A 430 20.25 -9.71 4.91
N ALA A 431 20.03 -10.22 3.70
CA ALA A 431 18.79 -10.93 3.35
C ALA A 431 18.47 -12.04 4.36
N GLU A 432 17.20 -12.18 4.73
CA GLU A 432 16.70 -13.21 5.66
C GLU A 432 17.40 -13.22 7.03
N SER A 433 17.76 -12.04 7.53
CA SER A 433 18.40 -11.86 8.84
C SER A 433 17.77 -10.72 9.65
N SER A 434 18.23 -10.53 10.88
CA SER A 434 17.74 -9.48 11.77
C SER A 434 18.89 -8.76 12.46
N ASP A 435 18.72 -7.46 12.72
CA ASP A 435 19.62 -6.68 13.56
C ASP A 435 18.81 -5.67 14.40
N LYS A 436 19.47 -4.99 15.34
CA LYS A 436 18.80 -4.08 16.28
C LYS A 436 19.52 -2.76 16.50
N PHE A 437 18.74 -1.72 16.81
CA PHE A 437 19.24 -0.44 17.27
C PHE A 437 18.63 -0.08 18.62
N TYR A 438 19.26 0.85 19.33
CA TYR A 438 18.83 1.31 20.63
C TYR A 438 18.28 2.74 20.56
N ILE A 439 17.16 2.96 21.23
CA ILE A 439 16.70 4.29 21.64
C ILE A 439 17.19 4.53 23.08
N ILE A 440 17.85 5.65 23.29
CA ILE A 440 18.38 6.06 24.60
C ILE A 440 17.64 7.32 25.01
N PHE A 441 16.80 7.22 26.05
CA PHE A 441 16.10 8.36 26.64
C PHE A 441 16.95 8.95 27.77
N HIS A 442 17.34 10.21 27.60
CA HIS A 442 18.04 11.05 28.57
C HIS A 442 17.35 12.42 28.62
N PRO A 443 16.26 12.56 29.39
CA PRO A 443 15.52 13.80 29.42
C PRO A 443 16.29 14.92 30.10
N LYS A 444 16.22 16.12 29.53
CA LYS A 444 16.85 17.35 30.03
C LYS A 444 15.89 18.26 30.80
N ILE A 445 14.58 18.06 30.61
CA ILE A 445 13.52 18.86 31.20
C ILE A 445 12.38 17.97 31.71
N GLU A 446 11.60 18.44 32.67
CA GLU A 446 10.34 17.82 33.08
C GLU A 446 9.30 18.02 31.97
N SER A 447 8.82 16.92 31.38
CA SER A 447 7.89 16.96 30.25
C SER A 447 7.29 15.59 30.00
N SER A 448 6.20 15.54 29.23
CA SER A 448 5.69 14.32 28.62
C SER A 448 6.10 14.26 27.16
N PHE A 449 6.69 13.14 26.75
CA PHE A 449 7.17 12.90 25.40
C PHE A 449 6.26 11.87 24.72
N ASN A 450 5.79 12.22 23.53
CA ASN A 450 5.09 11.33 22.62
C ASN A 450 5.54 11.65 21.20
N LEU A 451 6.48 10.88 20.70
CA LEU A 451 7.20 11.15 19.45
C LEU A 451 7.04 9.99 18.48
N GLN A 452 6.96 10.31 17.19
CA GLN A 452 6.96 9.32 16.12
C GLN A 452 8.36 9.27 15.47
N PHE A 453 9.04 8.15 15.62
CA PHE A 453 10.32 7.88 14.95
C PHE A 453 10.06 7.27 13.58
N MET A 454 10.97 7.50 12.65
CA MET A 454 10.87 6.99 11.27
C MET A 454 12.09 6.14 10.91
N VAL A 455 11.85 5.06 10.17
CA VAL A 455 12.86 4.15 9.63
C VAL A 455 12.81 4.27 8.11
N ASN A 456 13.78 4.97 7.53
CA ASN A 456 13.99 5.01 6.09
C ASN A 456 14.77 3.77 5.64
N HIS A 457 14.51 3.29 4.43
CA HIS A 457 15.12 2.07 3.91
C HIS A 457 15.36 2.08 2.39
N ASN A 458 16.15 1.13 1.89
CA ASN A 458 16.46 0.96 0.46
C ASN A 458 15.50 0.03 -0.31
N LEU A 459 14.45 -0.50 0.33
CA LEU A 459 13.49 -1.41 -0.30
C LEU A 459 12.34 -0.71 -1.05
N GLY A 460 12.22 0.61 -0.94
CA GLY A 460 11.10 1.39 -1.47
C GLY A 460 11.20 2.88 -1.12
N THR A 461 10.12 3.62 -1.39
CA THR A 461 9.99 5.04 -1.05
C THR A 461 9.09 5.29 0.17
N ASP A 462 8.49 4.24 0.71
CA ASP A 462 7.72 4.27 1.94
C ASP A 462 8.63 4.42 3.17
N VAL A 463 8.01 4.74 4.30
CA VAL A 463 8.69 4.98 5.58
C VAL A 463 7.95 4.22 6.66
N VAL A 464 8.67 3.40 7.43
CA VAL A 464 8.11 2.68 8.58
C VAL A 464 8.21 3.58 9.82
N THR A 465 7.14 3.66 10.61
CA THR A 465 7.10 4.50 11.81
C THR A 465 6.84 3.69 13.07
N PHE A 466 7.35 4.17 14.20
CA PHE A 466 7.06 3.62 15.53
C PHE A 466 7.01 4.74 16.58
N ASN A 467 6.24 4.54 17.63
CA ASN A 467 6.04 5.53 18.67
C ASN A 467 7.04 5.36 19.81
N VAL A 468 7.55 6.46 20.33
CA VAL A 468 8.37 6.49 21.55
C VAL A 468 7.70 7.42 22.54
N THR A 469 7.34 6.87 23.69
CA THR A 469 6.70 7.61 24.79
C THR A 469 7.55 7.56 26.05
N GLY A 470 7.43 8.57 26.88
CA GLY A 470 8.04 8.61 28.20
C GLY A 470 7.68 9.89 28.92
N ASN A 471 7.68 9.86 30.24
CA ASN A 471 7.55 11.06 31.04
C ASN A 471 8.86 11.30 31.76
N SER A 472 9.30 12.54 31.74
CA SER A 472 10.38 13.02 32.57
C SER A 472 9.80 13.74 33.78
N ILE A 473 10.22 13.34 34.98
CA ILE A 473 9.81 13.92 36.25
C ILE A 473 11.02 14.50 36.99
N ILE A 474 10.81 15.51 37.84
CA ILE A 474 11.87 16.07 38.69
C ILE A 474 11.72 15.58 40.14
N TYR A 475 12.84 15.23 40.77
CA TYR A 475 12.87 14.90 42.19
C TYR A 475 12.64 16.14 43.05
N ARG A 476 11.84 16.02 44.11
CA ARG A 476 11.46 17.12 45.01
C ARG A 476 11.71 16.74 46.45
N ILE A 477 12.42 17.61 47.18
CA ILE A 477 12.59 17.48 48.63
C ILE A 477 11.71 18.53 49.29
N ASN A 478 10.91 18.06 50.26
CA ASN A 478 10.01 18.89 51.04
C ASN A 478 10.55 19.02 52.45
N PHE A 479 10.65 20.25 52.95
CA PHE A 479 10.94 20.51 54.36
C PHE A 479 10.11 21.69 54.87
N SER A 480 9.83 21.71 56.17
CA SER A 480 9.05 22.76 56.80
C SER A 480 9.95 23.89 57.29
N THR A 481 9.58 25.13 56.99
CA THR A 481 10.14 26.31 57.64
C THR A 481 9.12 26.92 58.59
N LYS A 482 9.60 27.55 59.66
CA LYS A 482 8.79 28.26 60.64
C LYS A 482 8.67 29.74 60.29
N ASN A 483 7.64 30.40 60.82
CA ASN A 483 7.66 31.85 60.96
C ASN A 483 8.94 32.27 61.73
N ASP A 484 9.59 33.34 61.28
CA ASP A 484 10.89 33.86 61.73
C ASP A 484 12.13 33.14 61.14
N TRP A 485 13.28 33.22 61.80
CA TRP A 485 14.56 32.71 61.34
C TRP A 485 14.66 31.18 61.29
N ASN A 486 15.24 30.67 60.21
CA ASN A 486 15.47 29.25 59.96
C ASN A 486 16.90 29.03 59.41
N LEU A 487 17.51 27.90 59.78
CA LEU A 487 18.75 27.43 59.14
C LEU A 487 18.42 26.43 58.04
N ILE A 488 18.64 26.82 56.79
CA ILE A 488 18.28 26.04 55.61
C ILE A 488 19.45 25.85 54.67
N SER A 489 19.38 24.83 53.83
CA SER A 489 20.35 24.58 52.75
C SER A 489 19.67 24.06 51.50
N ILE A 490 20.42 23.95 50.40
CA ILE A 490 19.94 23.31 49.18
C ILE A 490 20.45 21.87 49.10
N PRO A 491 19.56 20.88 49.26
CA PRO A 491 19.96 19.47 49.29
C PRO A 491 20.02 18.82 47.89
N LEU A 492 19.53 19.51 46.85
CA LEU A 492 19.49 19.03 45.45
C LEU A 492 20.34 19.94 44.56
N LYS A 493 20.89 19.40 43.47
CA LYS A 493 21.41 20.23 42.39
C LYS A 493 20.22 20.82 41.61
N THR A 494 19.92 22.09 41.85
CA THR A 494 18.77 22.76 41.22
C THR A 494 19.13 23.28 39.84
N PHE A 495 18.13 23.37 38.94
CA PHE A 495 18.32 23.94 37.59
C PHE A 495 18.42 25.46 37.63
N ASP A 496 17.74 26.08 38.60
CA ASP A 496 17.81 27.50 38.95
C ASP A 496 18.02 27.57 40.46
N SER A 497 19.12 28.19 40.89
CA SER A 497 19.49 28.30 42.31
C SER A 497 19.29 29.70 42.87
N THR A 498 18.55 30.55 42.17
CA THR A 498 18.14 31.86 42.68
C THR A 498 17.14 31.71 43.83
N VAL A 499 17.25 32.58 44.84
CA VAL A 499 16.33 32.60 45.98
C VAL A 499 14.88 32.71 45.52
N THR A 500 14.61 33.56 44.52
CA THR A 500 13.26 33.79 43.97
C THR A 500 12.65 32.55 43.32
N SER A 501 13.47 31.70 42.70
CA SER A 501 13.01 30.48 42.04
C SER A 501 12.69 29.37 43.03
N LEU A 502 13.49 29.26 44.09
CA LEU A 502 13.37 28.21 45.10
C LEU A 502 12.43 28.56 46.26
N PHE A 503 12.25 29.85 46.54
CA PHE A 503 11.50 30.36 47.68
C PHE A 503 10.57 31.51 47.28
N SER A 504 9.52 31.19 46.51
CA SER A 504 8.59 32.17 45.93
C SER A 504 7.82 33.04 46.93
N ASN A 505 7.75 32.64 48.21
CA ASN A 505 7.05 33.35 49.29
C ASN A 505 7.98 34.02 50.32
N SER A 506 9.30 34.07 50.09
CA SER A 506 10.22 34.70 51.04
C SER A 506 10.22 36.23 50.89
N LEU A 507 10.24 36.95 52.01
CA LEU A 507 10.59 38.37 52.03
C LEU A 507 11.99 38.50 51.39
N MET A 508 12.12 39.27 50.30
CA MET A 508 13.27 39.28 49.37
C MET A 508 14.65 39.55 50.00
N ASP A 509 14.75 39.90 51.29
CA ASP A 509 15.95 40.54 51.86
C ASP A 509 16.69 39.76 52.96
N TYR A 510 16.35 38.48 53.23
CA TYR A 510 16.88 37.79 54.42
C TYR A 510 17.55 36.42 54.21
N PHE A 511 18.30 36.21 53.12
CA PHE A 511 19.18 35.03 52.98
C PHE A 511 20.63 35.40 53.26
N TYR A 512 21.23 34.81 54.29
CA TYR A 512 22.62 35.12 54.68
C TYR A 512 23.48 33.87 54.76
N SER A 513 24.62 33.91 54.08
CA SER A 513 25.75 33.00 54.34
C SER A 513 26.63 33.59 55.45
N TYR A 514 27.59 32.81 55.93
CA TYR A 514 28.57 33.25 56.92
C TYR A 514 29.99 32.96 56.42
N GLY A 515 30.87 33.97 56.50
CA GLY A 515 32.27 33.86 56.11
C GLY A 515 33.21 34.60 57.05
N GLU A 516 34.46 34.80 56.64
CA GLU A 516 35.53 35.41 57.45
C GLU A 516 35.17 36.82 57.96
N SER A 517 34.36 37.58 57.21
CA SER A 517 33.88 38.92 57.56
C SER A 517 32.49 38.95 58.21
N GLY A 518 31.95 37.80 58.65
CA GLY A 518 30.62 37.68 59.22
C GLY A 518 29.52 37.37 58.18
N TYR A 519 28.30 37.88 58.44
CA TYR A 519 27.13 37.60 57.59
C TYR A 519 27.17 38.33 56.25
N LYS A 520 26.82 37.62 55.17
CA LYS A 520 26.74 38.16 53.82
C LYS A 520 25.40 37.79 53.19
N THR A 521 24.70 38.77 52.62
CA THR A 521 23.45 38.54 51.88
C THR A 521 23.73 37.77 50.59
N GLU A 522 22.89 36.78 50.29
CA GLU A 522 23.02 35.90 49.12
C GLU A 522 21.72 35.85 48.32
N TYR A 523 21.83 35.95 47.00
CA TYR A 523 20.69 35.87 46.06
C TYR A 523 20.74 34.60 45.20
N ILE A 524 21.90 33.95 45.14
CA ILE A 524 22.14 32.70 44.43
C ILE A 524 22.71 31.73 45.46
N LEU A 525 21.96 30.68 45.71
CA LEU A 525 22.29 29.68 46.68
C LEU A 525 23.13 28.58 46.03
N LYS A 526 23.99 27.95 46.82
CA LYS A 526 24.91 26.91 46.38
C LYS A 526 24.78 25.70 47.29
N ASN A 527 24.95 24.52 46.71
CA ASN A 527 25.06 23.29 47.49
C ASN A 527 26.23 23.37 48.48
N GLY A 528 26.10 22.65 49.59
CA GLY A 528 27.12 22.57 50.62
C GLY A 528 27.20 23.77 51.58
N ILE A 529 26.57 24.90 51.25
CA ILE A 529 26.52 26.09 52.10
C ILE A 529 25.20 26.09 52.88
N GLY A 530 25.28 26.45 54.17
CA GLY A 530 24.10 26.73 54.99
C GLY A 530 23.73 28.21 54.95
N TYR A 531 22.44 28.50 55.14
CA TYR A 531 21.90 29.85 55.06
C TYR A 531 20.97 30.13 56.22
N TRP A 532 21.08 31.34 56.78
CA TRP A 532 19.98 31.94 57.53
C TRP A 532 18.92 32.43 56.57
N ALA A 533 17.67 32.04 56.78
CA ALA A 533 16.51 32.53 56.04
C ALA A 533 15.38 32.93 56.98
N LYS A 534 14.77 34.10 56.76
CA LYS A 534 13.62 34.57 57.54
C LYS A 534 12.33 34.48 56.73
N PHE A 535 11.30 33.87 57.32
CA PHE A 535 9.98 33.76 56.71
C PHE A 535 8.92 34.47 57.55
N SER A 536 7.88 35.03 56.90
CA SER A 536 6.77 35.73 57.56
C SER A 536 5.67 34.79 58.08
N GLN A 537 5.74 33.52 57.70
CA GLN A 537 4.82 32.46 58.11
C GLN A 537 5.49 31.10 57.97
N SER A 538 5.00 30.10 58.71
CA SER A 538 5.43 28.72 58.53
C SER A 538 4.92 28.18 57.19
N GLN A 539 5.74 27.42 56.45
CA GLN A 539 5.37 26.84 55.16
C GLN A 539 6.14 25.55 54.86
N ILE A 540 5.65 24.79 53.88
CA ILE A 540 6.40 23.67 53.29
C ILE A 540 7.12 24.21 52.07
N VAL A 541 8.46 24.16 52.09
CA VAL A 541 9.30 24.47 50.94
C VAL A 541 9.48 23.20 50.13
N GLN A 542 9.28 23.31 48.82
CA GLN A 542 9.57 22.22 47.86
C GLN A 542 10.75 22.65 46.98
N ILE A 543 11.87 21.95 47.11
CA ILE A 543 13.05 22.18 46.27
C ILE A 543 13.04 21.14 45.15
N PRO A 544 12.91 21.53 43.87
CA PRO A 544 13.07 20.64 42.72
C PRO A 544 14.54 20.56 42.28
N GLY A 545 15.01 19.37 41.91
CA GLY A 545 16.37 19.22 41.36
C GLY A 545 16.82 17.78 41.22
N ILE A 546 18.11 17.61 40.95
CA ILE A 546 18.77 16.31 40.85
C ILE A 546 19.35 15.95 42.24
N PRO A 547 19.08 14.76 42.78
CA PRO A 547 19.64 14.35 44.06
C PRO A 547 21.18 14.38 44.08
N LEU A 548 21.71 15.02 45.11
CA LEU A 548 23.11 14.96 45.51
C LEU A 548 23.18 14.11 46.76
N TYR A 549 23.84 12.95 46.71
CA TYR A 549 23.99 12.08 47.89
C TYR A 549 25.37 12.20 48.54
N THR A 550 26.30 12.85 47.86
CA THR A 550 27.67 13.07 48.33
C THR A 550 28.09 14.50 48.02
N ASP A 551 28.81 15.12 48.94
CA ASP A 551 29.41 16.44 48.75
C ASP A 551 30.67 16.59 49.63
N THR A 552 31.57 17.50 49.27
CA THR A 552 32.77 17.80 50.06
C THR A 552 32.78 19.28 50.37
N LEU A 553 32.68 19.63 51.66
CA LEU A 553 32.56 20.99 52.14
C LEU A 553 33.89 21.51 52.65
N GLU A 554 34.32 22.66 52.16
CA GLU A 554 35.48 23.37 52.70
C GLU A 554 35.11 24.06 54.02
N LEU A 555 35.91 23.81 55.06
CA LEU A 555 35.79 24.43 56.38
C LEU A 555 36.92 25.41 56.62
N ASN A 556 36.57 26.60 57.11
CA ASN A 556 37.52 27.57 57.65
C ASN A 556 37.75 27.33 59.14
N ALA A 557 38.89 27.80 59.66
CA ALA A 557 39.09 27.88 61.11
C ALA A 557 38.02 28.82 61.73
N GLY A 558 37.39 28.38 62.81
CA GLY A 558 36.27 29.09 63.43
C GLY A 558 34.91 28.55 62.99
N TRP A 559 33.87 29.39 63.06
CA TRP A 559 32.48 29.00 62.79
C TRP A 559 32.21 28.88 61.29
N ASN A 560 31.56 27.77 60.90
CA ASN A 560 31.12 27.50 59.54
C ASN A 560 29.62 27.17 59.55
N MET A 561 28.92 27.64 58.52
CA MET A 561 27.51 27.33 58.30
C MET A 561 27.41 26.38 57.11
N ILE A 562 27.13 25.12 57.40
CA ILE A 562 27.18 24.03 56.43
C ILE A 562 25.79 23.61 55.98
N GLY A 563 25.69 23.19 54.73
CA GLY A 563 24.48 22.60 54.16
C GLY A 563 24.44 21.08 54.30
N SER A 564 23.29 20.49 53.98
CA SER A 564 23.07 19.05 53.89
C SER A 564 22.92 18.60 52.43
N VAL A 565 22.87 17.28 52.24
CA VAL A 565 22.64 16.63 50.94
C VAL A 565 21.22 16.06 50.87
N SER A 566 20.87 15.33 49.80
CA SER A 566 19.51 14.82 49.54
C SER A 566 18.99 13.77 50.50
N GLY A 567 19.87 13.13 51.28
CA GLY A 567 19.51 12.17 52.31
C GLY A 567 20.03 12.60 53.68
N ASP A 568 19.37 12.10 54.72
CA ASP A 568 19.78 12.34 56.10
C ASP A 568 21.12 11.65 56.41
N ILE A 569 22.02 12.35 57.09
CA ILE A 569 23.35 11.82 57.46
C ILE A 569 23.50 11.86 58.99
N PRO A 570 23.61 10.72 59.67
CA PRO A 570 24.00 10.68 61.08
C PRO A 570 25.38 11.34 61.29
N ILE A 571 25.54 12.20 62.31
CA ILE A 571 26.83 12.89 62.56
C ILE A 571 27.98 11.89 62.71
N GLN A 572 27.73 10.72 63.30
CA GLN A 572 28.71 9.65 63.48
C GLN A 572 29.23 9.00 62.19
N SER A 573 28.62 9.25 61.02
CA SER A 573 29.07 8.70 59.72
C SER A 573 29.85 9.71 58.88
N LEU A 574 29.99 10.95 59.36
CA LEU A 574 30.78 12.00 58.72
C LEU A 574 32.27 11.76 58.91
N PHE A 575 33.08 12.31 58.00
CA PHE A 575 34.54 12.26 58.10
C PHE A 575 35.16 13.54 57.55
N THR A 576 36.37 13.84 58.00
CA THR A 576 37.10 15.07 57.66
C THR A 576 38.43 14.77 56.99
N GLU A 577 38.94 15.76 56.26
CA GLU A 577 40.31 15.81 55.76
C GLU A 577 40.96 17.13 56.22
N PRO A 578 42.01 17.12 57.07
CA PRO A 578 42.67 15.92 57.59
C PRO A 578 41.81 15.18 58.64
N PRO A 579 42.04 13.86 58.87
CA PRO A 579 41.25 13.07 59.81
C PRO A 579 41.31 13.52 61.27
N ASP A 580 42.35 14.27 61.65
CA ASP A 580 42.56 14.83 62.99
C ASP A 580 41.93 16.21 63.20
N LEU A 581 41.25 16.76 62.18
CA LEU A 581 40.51 18.00 62.29
C LEU A 581 39.50 17.94 63.43
N MET A 582 39.60 18.88 64.38
CA MET A 582 38.73 18.92 65.55
C MET A 582 37.55 19.84 65.30
N LEU A 583 36.35 19.29 65.45
CA LEU A 583 35.08 20.00 65.29
C LEU A 583 34.39 20.19 66.64
N SER A 584 33.51 21.19 66.74
CA SER A 584 32.52 21.24 67.81
C SER A 584 31.39 20.24 67.58
N ASN A 585 30.43 20.18 68.50
CA ASN A 585 29.09 19.68 68.17
C ASN A 585 28.52 20.42 66.95
N PHE A 586 27.59 19.77 66.25
CA PHE A 586 26.82 20.39 65.17
C PHE A 586 25.56 21.01 65.77
N TYR A 587 25.31 22.28 65.46
CA TYR A 587 24.19 23.01 66.05
C TYR A 587 23.14 23.33 64.99
N GLY A 588 21.95 22.77 65.17
CA GLY A 588 20.75 23.16 64.43
C GLY A 588 20.00 24.29 65.14
N TYR A 589 19.03 24.88 64.45
CA TYR A 589 18.21 25.96 65.01
C TYR A 589 16.72 25.69 64.82
N ASP A 590 15.97 25.82 65.91
CA ASP A 590 14.51 25.72 65.91
C ASP A 590 13.87 26.74 66.86
N GLY A 591 14.19 28.03 66.64
CA GLY A 591 13.89 29.15 67.56
C GLY A 591 14.94 29.30 68.68
N PHE A 592 15.68 28.24 68.98
CA PHE A 592 16.89 28.23 69.81
C PHE A 592 17.87 27.18 69.28
N TYR A 593 19.12 27.26 69.73
CA TYR A 593 20.16 26.30 69.34
C TYR A 593 19.97 24.94 70.00
N PHE A 594 20.18 23.87 69.24
CA PHE A 594 20.22 22.51 69.74
C PHE A 594 21.39 21.75 69.11
N ILE A 595 21.96 20.79 69.86
CA ILE A 595 22.95 19.87 69.32
C ILE A 595 22.24 18.85 68.45
N ALA A 596 22.64 18.74 67.19
CA ALA A 596 22.10 17.80 66.22
C ALA A 596 22.88 16.48 66.24
N ASP A 597 22.15 15.37 66.17
CA ASP A 597 22.70 14.02 65.98
C ASP A 597 22.71 13.57 64.51
N THR A 598 21.98 14.29 63.65
CA THR A 598 21.74 13.99 62.25
C THR A 598 21.68 15.28 61.44
N LEU A 599 22.41 15.35 60.33
CA LEU A 599 22.21 16.36 59.29
C LEU A 599 21.00 15.96 58.46
N ARG A 600 19.89 16.67 58.65
CA ARG A 600 18.63 16.40 57.93
C ARG A 600 18.61 17.15 56.61
N SER A 601 18.08 16.50 55.58
CA SER A 601 17.99 17.09 54.24
C SER A 601 17.20 18.40 54.25
N GLY A 602 17.75 19.43 53.60
CA GLY A 602 17.17 20.78 53.52
C GLY A 602 17.46 21.67 54.72
N SER A 603 18.00 21.12 55.82
CA SER A 603 18.45 21.90 56.98
C SER A 603 19.91 22.31 56.87
N ALA A 604 20.29 23.39 57.54
CA ALA A 604 21.68 23.81 57.73
C ALA A 604 22.10 23.77 59.20
N TYR A 605 23.41 23.74 59.41
CA TYR A 605 23.99 23.55 60.73
C TYR A 605 25.22 24.42 60.93
N TRP A 606 25.44 24.86 62.17
CA TRP A 606 26.69 25.45 62.59
C TRP A 606 27.67 24.38 63.07
N VAL A 607 28.93 24.53 62.68
CA VAL A 607 30.03 23.73 63.22
C VAL A 607 31.28 24.61 63.32
N LYS A 608 32.01 24.50 64.43
CA LYS A 608 33.27 25.20 64.63
C LYS A 608 34.44 24.26 64.36
N ALA A 609 35.37 24.66 63.49
CA ALA A 609 36.61 23.92 63.24
C ALA A 609 37.80 24.61 63.92
N ASN A 610 38.76 23.83 64.42
CA ASN A 610 39.98 24.36 65.02
C ASN A 610 40.97 24.91 63.98
N SER A 611 40.99 24.36 62.77
CA SER A 611 41.80 24.80 61.62
C SER A 611 41.02 24.68 60.31
N LYS A 612 41.64 25.05 59.18
CA LYS A 612 41.07 24.77 57.85
C LYS A 612 41.09 23.27 57.56
N GLY A 613 40.12 22.77 56.81
CA GLY A 613 40.00 21.37 56.38
C GLY A 613 38.72 21.13 55.60
N GLN A 614 38.38 19.88 55.32
CA GLN A 614 37.19 19.48 54.58
C GLN A 614 36.29 18.59 55.43
N LEU A 615 34.97 18.70 55.21
CA LEU A 615 33.95 17.80 55.75
C LEU A 615 33.28 17.07 54.58
N ILE A 616 33.31 15.74 54.62
CA ILE A 616 32.83 14.92 53.52
C ILE A 616 31.47 14.32 53.90
N LEU A 617 30.46 14.65 53.09
CA LEU A 617 29.08 14.23 53.24
C LEU A 617 28.81 13.02 52.34
N ASN A 618 28.18 11.99 52.90
CA ASN A 618 27.72 10.83 52.14
C ASN A 618 26.51 10.19 52.81
N SER A 619 25.32 10.33 52.23
CA SER A 619 24.07 9.77 52.78
C SER A 619 23.88 8.27 52.54
N PHE A 620 24.79 7.62 51.82
CA PHE A 620 24.82 6.15 51.68
C PHE A 620 25.83 5.47 52.63
N SER A 621 26.66 6.25 53.34
CA SER A 621 27.69 5.69 54.22
C SER A 621 27.08 5.24 55.55
N ASN A 622 27.12 3.92 55.80
CA ASN A 622 26.84 3.33 57.12
C ASN A 622 28.11 3.17 57.98
N ASN A 623 29.27 3.61 57.49
CA ASN A 623 30.54 3.47 58.19
C ASN A 623 30.64 4.49 59.31
N LYS A 624 30.75 4.03 60.56
CA LYS A 624 31.11 4.87 61.71
C LYS A 624 32.60 5.19 61.66
N ARG A 625 33.00 6.19 60.89
CA ARG A 625 34.33 6.79 61.02
C ARG A 625 34.22 7.90 62.06
N GLY A 626 34.98 7.79 63.14
CA GLY A 626 34.88 8.72 64.26
C GLY A 626 35.31 10.13 63.87
N LEU A 627 34.42 11.11 64.02
CA LEU A 627 34.79 12.53 64.06
C LEU A 627 35.47 12.85 65.38
N ASN A 628 36.47 13.74 65.35
CA ASN A 628 37.04 14.34 66.57
C ASN A 628 36.16 15.51 67.03
N ILE A 629 35.14 15.22 67.82
CA ILE A 629 34.20 16.22 68.35
C ILE A 629 34.62 16.67 69.76
N ASN A 630 34.87 17.97 69.93
CA ASN A 630 34.90 18.60 71.24
C ASN A 630 33.47 18.89 71.68
N SER A 631 32.99 18.13 72.67
CA SER A 631 31.61 18.20 73.14
C SER A 631 31.33 19.37 74.10
N THR A 632 32.29 20.27 74.32
CA THR A 632 32.05 21.47 75.13
C THR A 632 30.94 22.32 74.51
N PRO A 633 29.88 22.66 75.26
CA PRO A 633 28.82 23.53 74.75
C PRO A 633 29.40 24.88 74.34
N LEU A 634 29.15 25.27 73.10
CA LEU A 634 29.51 26.58 72.55
C LEU A 634 28.24 27.27 72.05
N ASN A 635 28.26 28.60 72.02
CA ASN A 635 27.19 29.40 71.45
C ASN A 635 27.52 29.76 70.00
N PRO A 636 26.80 29.22 69.00
CA PRO A 636 26.96 29.61 67.62
C PRO A 636 26.53 31.07 67.38
N PRO A 637 27.02 31.74 66.31
CA PRO A 637 26.66 33.11 65.97
C PRO A 637 25.13 33.30 65.80
N PRO A 638 24.48 34.31 66.42
CA PRO A 638 23.02 34.48 66.36
C PRO A 638 22.51 34.93 64.98
N PRO A 639 21.21 34.76 64.66
CA PRO A 639 20.65 35.26 63.40
C PRO A 639 20.96 36.76 63.17
N PRO A 640 21.14 37.19 61.90
CA PRO A 640 21.45 38.59 61.57
C PRO A 640 20.48 39.58 62.22
N GLY A 641 21.01 40.60 62.89
CA GLY A 641 20.22 41.65 63.56
C GLY A 641 19.73 41.30 64.97
N ILE A 642 20.09 40.13 65.52
CA ILE A 642 19.86 39.77 66.93
C ILE A 642 21.19 39.87 67.69
N SER A 643 21.26 40.65 68.78
CA SER A 643 22.48 40.79 69.59
C SER A 643 22.78 39.52 70.41
N GLU A 644 24.06 39.22 70.63
CA GLU A 644 24.51 38.05 71.41
C GLU A 644 23.97 38.02 72.86
N GLU A 645 23.61 39.19 73.43
CA GLU A 645 23.00 39.28 74.77
C GLU A 645 21.60 38.66 74.85
N ILE A 646 20.84 38.61 73.74
CA ILE A 646 19.46 38.09 73.72
C ILE A 646 19.42 36.56 73.80
N VAL A 647 20.51 35.86 73.42
CA VAL A 647 20.59 34.39 73.39
C VAL A 647 21.00 33.78 74.76
N LYS A 648 21.34 34.61 75.75
CA LYS A 648 21.74 34.20 77.11
C LYS A 648 20.56 34.14 78.11
N ASN A 649 19.33 33.97 77.65
CA ASN A 649 18.18 33.97 78.56
C ASN A 649 17.91 32.58 79.14
N TYR A 650 17.63 32.53 80.45
CA TYR A 650 16.94 31.40 81.05
C TYR A 650 15.56 31.24 80.38
N ILE A 651 15.15 30.02 80.06
CA ILE A 651 13.88 29.75 79.39
C ILE A 651 13.13 28.65 80.14
N LEU A 652 11.88 28.92 80.54
CA LEU A 652 10.91 27.89 80.92
C LEU A 652 9.96 27.66 79.74
N HIS A 653 10.02 26.49 79.12
CA HIS A 653 9.10 26.14 78.05
C HIS A 653 7.73 25.76 78.62
N GLN A 654 6.70 25.94 77.80
CA GLN A 654 5.39 25.37 78.07
C GLN A 654 5.50 23.86 78.28
N ASN A 655 4.80 23.31 79.28
CA ASN A 655 4.79 21.87 79.53
C ASN A 655 4.14 21.14 78.33
N TYR A 656 4.61 19.94 78.02
CA TYR A 656 4.02 19.10 76.98
C TYR A 656 3.79 17.67 77.48
N PRO A 657 2.58 17.11 77.28
CA PRO A 657 1.39 17.77 76.71
C PRO A 657 0.83 18.90 77.60
N ASN A 658 0.05 19.84 77.04
CA ASN A 658 -0.78 20.78 77.80
C ASN A 658 -2.05 21.15 77.00
N PRO A 659 -3.26 20.76 77.42
CA PRO A 659 -3.60 20.04 78.65
C PRO A 659 -2.94 18.65 78.76
N PHE A 660 -2.72 18.14 79.97
CA PHE A 660 -2.07 16.86 80.23
C PHE A 660 -2.93 15.91 81.08
N ASN A 661 -2.70 14.59 80.96
CA ASN A 661 -3.42 13.55 81.70
C ASN A 661 -2.55 12.32 82.03
N PRO A 662 -2.34 11.99 83.32
CA PRO A 662 -2.00 12.93 84.36
C PRO A 662 -0.51 13.35 84.29
N ILE A 663 0.25 12.85 83.30
CA ILE A 663 1.70 13.05 83.18
C ILE A 663 2.03 14.11 82.13
N THR A 664 2.97 15.00 82.45
CA THR A 664 3.56 15.97 81.52
C THR A 664 5.06 16.11 81.75
N HIS A 665 5.79 16.58 80.74
CA HIS A 665 7.18 17.00 80.88
C HIS A 665 7.29 18.53 80.89
N ILE A 666 8.11 19.04 81.79
CA ILE A 666 8.44 20.46 81.92
C ILE A 666 9.89 20.64 81.50
N ASN A 667 10.07 21.37 80.40
CA ASN A 667 11.38 21.58 79.81
C ASN A 667 11.86 23.01 80.10
N TYR A 668 13.13 23.17 80.46
CA TYR A 668 13.75 24.49 80.62
C TYR A 668 15.20 24.46 80.18
N TYR A 669 15.74 25.63 79.85
CA TYR A 669 17.13 25.81 79.44
C TYR A 669 17.85 26.73 80.42
N LEU A 670 19.04 26.29 80.83
CA LEU A 670 19.98 27.06 81.62
C LEU A 670 21.17 27.46 80.72
N PRO A 671 21.42 28.75 80.47
CA PRO A 671 22.57 29.19 79.67
C PRO A 671 23.91 28.93 80.37
N GLU A 672 23.90 28.81 81.69
CA GLU A 672 25.07 28.60 82.54
C GLU A 672 24.69 27.74 83.78
N PRO A 673 25.67 27.13 84.48
CA PRO A 673 25.40 26.42 85.73
C PRO A 673 24.80 27.33 86.81
N ALA A 674 23.71 26.90 87.45
CA ALA A 674 23.00 27.72 88.43
C ALA A 674 22.21 26.91 89.46
N ASN A 675 21.83 27.56 90.57
CA ASN A 675 20.88 27.00 91.55
C ASN A 675 19.44 27.21 91.10
N VAL A 676 18.73 26.12 90.85
CA VAL A 676 17.38 26.09 90.28
C VAL A 676 16.37 25.57 91.29
N ARG A 677 15.20 26.21 91.37
CA ARG A 677 14.01 25.69 92.05
C ARG A 677 12.82 25.70 91.09
N LEU A 678 12.29 24.51 90.79
CA LEU A 678 11.12 24.29 89.95
C LEU A 678 9.95 23.82 90.81
N THR A 679 8.88 24.60 90.86
CA THR A 679 7.79 24.40 91.82
C THR A 679 6.43 24.53 91.16
N ILE A 680 5.50 23.65 91.51
CA ILE A 680 4.10 23.67 91.08
C ILE A 680 3.24 24.36 92.14
N TYR A 681 2.36 25.25 91.68
CA TYR A 681 1.40 26.00 92.48
C TYR A 681 -0.02 25.74 91.99
N ASP A 682 -1.00 25.81 92.90
CA ASP A 682 -2.42 25.84 92.53
C ASP A 682 -2.89 27.24 92.10
N LEU A 683 -4.18 27.36 91.77
CA LEU A 683 -4.81 28.62 91.36
C LEU A 683 -4.79 29.70 92.45
N LEU A 684 -4.69 29.32 93.72
CA LEU A 684 -4.61 30.25 94.86
C LEU A 684 -3.16 30.66 95.17
N GLY A 685 -2.18 30.14 94.42
CA GLY A 685 -0.76 30.39 94.65
C GLY A 685 -0.16 29.59 95.80
N LYS A 686 -0.85 28.54 96.27
CA LYS A 686 -0.31 27.61 97.27
C LYS A 686 0.68 26.67 96.59
N GLU A 687 1.86 26.52 97.17
CA GLU A 687 2.87 25.56 96.73
C GLU A 687 2.34 24.13 96.94
N ILE A 688 2.29 23.36 95.86
CA ILE A 688 1.82 21.98 95.84
C ILE A 688 3.00 21.01 95.96
N ILE A 689 3.99 21.15 95.07
CA ILE A 689 5.19 20.31 95.07
C ILE A 689 6.36 21.06 94.45
N THR A 690 7.56 20.85 94.99
CA THR A 690 8.80 21.26 94.35
C THR A 690 9.37 20.05 93.59
N LEU A 691 9.42 20.16 92.26
CA LEU A 691 9.88 19.09 91.37
C LEU A 691 11.41 18.99 91.32
N PHE A 692 12.09 20.12 91.52
CA PHE A 692 13.55 20.15 91.61
C PHE A 692 14.00 21.34 92.47
N ASN A 693 15.03 21.15 93.30
CA ASN A 693 15.66 22.21 94.07
C ASN A 693 17.13 21.89 94.31
N GLY A 694 18.03 22.59 93.62
CA GLY A 694 19.47 22.41 93.78
C GLY A 694 20.29 22.97 92.63
N TRP A 695 21.59 22.66 92.66
CA TRP A 695 22.53 23.06 91.62
C TRP A 695 22.36 22.21 90.35
N GLN A 696 22.41 22.84 89.17
CA GLN A 696 22.43 22.16 87.88
C GLN A 696 23.42 22.81 86.93
N GLU A 697 24.15 21.98 86.18
CA GLU A 697 24.97 22.40 85.04
C GLU A 697 24.13 23.06 83.94
N GLY A 698 24.75 23.91 83.12
CA GLY A 698 24.10 24.51 81.94
C GLY A 698 23.55 23.47 80.96
N GLY A 699 22.59 23.88 80.12
CA GLY A 699 21.95 23.04 79.11
C GLY A 699 20.46 22.82 79.34
N LYS A 700 19.88 21.95 78.50
CA LYS A 700 18.46 21.59 78.56
C LYS A 700 18.18 20.67 79.75
N LYS A 701 17.06 20.90 80.41
CA LYS A 701 16.55 20.10 81.52
C LYS A 701 15.12 19.69 81.19
N SER A 702 14.76 18.48 81.59
CA SER A 702 13.39 17.95 81.49
C SER A 702 13.04 17.29 82.81
N VAL A 703 11.89 17.65 83.35
CA VAL A 703 11.37 17.07 84.59
C VAL A 703 9.95 16.60 84.35
N GLU A 704 9.68 15.34 84.67
CA GLU A 704 8.34 14.77 84.62
C GLU A 704 7.51 15.25 85.81
N PHE A 705 6.25 15.55 85.56
CA PHE A 705 5.26 15.86 86.58
C PHE A 705 4.05 14.94 86.42
N ASP A 706 3.79 14.13 87.43
CA ASP A 706 2.58 13.30 87.55
C ASP A 706 1.55 14.00 88.47
N GLY A 707 0.45 14.43 87.85
CA GLY A 707 -0.69 15.05 88.50
C GLY A 707 -1.77 14.06 88.97
N SER A 708 -1.53 12.75 88.98
CA SER A 708 -2.54 11.71 89.27
C SER A 708 -3.32 11.96 90.57
N ASN A 709 -2.61 12.42 91.61
CA ASN A 709 -3.15 12.72 92.94
C ASN A 709 -3.75 14.13 93.10
N LEU A 710 -3.80 14.94 92.05
CA LEU A 710 -4.33 16.31 92.06
C LEU A 710 -5.68 16.39 91.34
N PRO A 711 -6.62 17.27 91.71
CA PRO A 711 -7.87 17.46 90.96
C PRO A 711 -7.61 18.05 89.56
N ALA A 712 -8.47 17.75 88.59
CA ALA A 712 -8.43 18.42 87.29
C ALA A 712 -8.60 19.93 87.47
N GLY A 713 -7.82 20.74 86.74
CA GLY A 713 -7.80 22.18 86.95
C GLY A 713 -6.54 22.87 86.42
N VAL A 714 -6.43 24.16 86.76
CA VAL A 714 -5.29 25.01 86.37
C VAL A 714 -4.23 24.99 87.46
N TYR A 715 -2.99 24.76 87.05
CA TYR A 715 -1.79 24.81 87.89
C TYR A 715 -0.78 25.77 87.27
N PHE A 716 0.17 26.24 88.06
CA PHE A 716 1.27 27.07 87.58
C PHE A 716 2.60 26.42 87.93
N CYS A 717 3.46 26.24 86.94
CA CYS A 717 4.85 25.85 87.19
C CYS A 717 5.72 27.10 87.18
N LYS A 718 6.51 27.27 88.23
CA LYS A 718 7.45 28.38 88.38
C LYS A 718 8.87 27.85 88.39
N LEU A 719 9.70 28.40 87.50
CA LEU A 719 11.14 28.24 87.52
C LEU A 719 11.75 29.46 88.20
N LYS A 720 12.52 29.25 89.26
CA LYS A 720 13.33 30.27 89.92
C LYS A 720 14.80 29.87 89.83
N VAL A 721 15.65 30.78 89.39
CA VAL A 721 17.09 30.59 89.34
C VAL A 721 17.78 31.64 90.20
N SER A 722 18.67 31.20 91.10
CA SER A 722 19.39 32.06 92.04
C SER A 722 20.81 32.33 91.52
N GLY A 723 21.15 33.61 91.31
CA GLY A 723 22.42 34.13 90.76
C GLY A 723 22.43 35.67 90.73
N GLU A 724 23.49 36.31 90.21
CA GLU A 724 23.69 37.78 90.27
C GLU A 724 22.53 38.62 89.70
N THR A 725 21.80 38.12 88.69
CA THR A 725 20.67 38.83 88.06
C THR A 725 19.30 38.30 88.45
N GLY A 726 19.20 37.11 89.07
CA GLY A 726 17.97 36.46 89.53
C GLY A 726 16.89 36.27 88.45
N TYR A 727 16.59 35.03 88.05
CA TYR A 727 15.54 34.77 87.05
C TYR A 727 14.30 34.12 87.66
N THR A 728 13.12 34.52 87.19
CA THR A 728 11.84 33.87 87.53
C THR A 728 10.92 33.85 86.32
N SER A 729 10.38 32.67 85.99
CA SER A 729 9.37 32.49 84.95
C SER A 729 8.28 31.54 85.41
N VAL A 730 7.07 31.74 84.88
CA VAL A 730 5.87 30.97 85.24
C VAL A 730 5.12 30.56 83.98
N ILE A 731 4.74 29.28 83.88
CA ILE A 731 3.87 28.75 82.84
C ILE A 731 2.55 28.27 83.45
N LYS A 732 1.46 28.42 82.71
CA LYS A 732 0.14 27.89 83.08
C LYS A 732 0.01 26.46 82.55
N MET A 733 -0.40 25.53 83.39
CA MET A 733 -0.63 24.12 83.06
C MET A 733 -2.10 23.76 83.30
N VAL A 734 -2.66 22.87 82.48
CA VAL A 734 -4.06 22.44 82.56
C VAL A 734 -4.06 20.92 82.70
N LEU A 735 -4.40 20.42 83.90
CA LEU A 735 -4.58 18.99 84.15
C LEU A 735 -6.01 18.61 83.76
N VAL A 736 -6.14 17.67 82.83
CA VAL A 736 -7.39 17.00 82.47
C VAL A 736 -7.30 15.54 82.92
N LYS A 737 -8.38 15.00 83.49
CA LYS A 737 -8.45 13.59 83.91
C LYS A 737 -9.27 12.78 82.92
#